data_AF-A0A7J6BLA2-F1
#
_entry.id   AF-A0A7J6BLA2-F1
#
_cell.length_a   1.000
_cell.length_b   1.000
_cell.length_c   1.000
_cell.angle_alpha   90.00
_cell.angle_beta   90.00
_cell.angle_gamma   90.00
#
_symmetry.space_group_name_H-M   'P 1'
#
loop_
_entity.id
_entity.type
_entity.pdbx_description
1 polymer ?
#
loop_
_entity_poly.entity_id
_entity_poly.type
_entity_poly.pdbx_seq_one_letter_code
_entity_poly.pdbx_strand_id
1 'polypeptide(L)'
;MASSTDRPHISGAKEKQTVKARLLSSQMLLVDALYHLSPLLDCVISVGLLSRENCYEIEAERTPPNKVRKLLEIVDAQMDESGASSFMECLRKCKKHYPRLRTWLTSEEDYSQPPGITQGPTERQLQAQFNVLCSRLGCSVLPVSFDLFSKGILTQLELEKIQAILIPTQQAQTLLSICLKKGEKACKSFYTALKNEDEQLAEELNVSSLVEDLNKEPEGSIVPIAVEETRGHLMALPLSGGLQQVMTRLGLTVGDEIRFNVCEVGVAVGLPRRTVREYFLEGVGIEDSAQLEALVSLYIEKTKDADRLLSRVAELSPRWVQLSERGCLLLRLLQKAETLLRSGIHSHRHSWDHLHDQDHLRSWDHLCPDDCTDQRTVWAIFSFLVWDCMAEVLEEPEAKPSGGIIGMIEQLSASGRVEAALLQEVEQCWTEGDAESLLQSLRVLAQVLRDLHPLQEGLQLSSSVEGLFSCRPSRLHRVTSFQGVSPRVIRKALSSMVPSSSDQDATLLARQHMEACIRIACLLDVVQPKRTTIDFSNAPIATVIQHVRFVLSNPAFNSEAFDAGVRHRLLSVLEFNPAQLGLGSLMQLHQETLSEFQTYLQLGEHHNFQFILESVRILCPAKLFSVSRVHGPVAIDNGVEEVIRFITSEATSFLVRLHCLCYEEGRGRFKVCAPRCVCMYLLKAEGLRDMQWCGGNVLAEVGGKVWVREGESDGWDELQALAQRHSAQLKDEGCCFKVKTSGLECEVKFIYRSGRLWAMPHRDCEVN
;
A
#
# COMPACT_ATOMS: atom_id res chain seq x y z
N MET A 1 -94.85 14.29 -37.15
CA MET A 1 -94.03 15.47 -37.52
C MET A 1 -93.82 16.25 -36.23
N ALA A 2 -92.86 15.86 -35.40
CA ALA A 2 -91.43 16.27 -35.44
C ALA A 2 -91.27 17.79 -35.32
N SER A 3 -90.95 18.24 -34.10
CA SER A 3 -90.63 19.64 -33.78
C SER A 3 -89.37 19.68 -32.91
N SER A 4 -88.37 20.39 -33.44
CA SER A 4 -87.36 21.23 -32.77
C SER A 4 -86.77 20.78 -31.44
N THR A 5 -85.44 20.57 -31.42
CA THR A 5 -84.59 21.12 -30.35
C THR A 5 -83.17 21.28 -30.87
N ASP A 6 -82.67 22.50 -30.73
CA ASP A 6 -81.34 22.98 -31.05
C ASP A 6 -80.23 22.17 -30.35
N ARG A 7 -79.12 21.95 -31.08
CA ARG A 7 -77.80 21.72 -30.48
C ARG A 7 -76.88 22.85 -30.94
N PRO A 8 -76.34 23.69 -30.04
CA PRO A 8 -75.33 24.65 -30.42
C PRO A 8 -73.97 23.95 -30.60
N HIS A 9 -73.26 24.40 -31.63
CA HIS A 9 -71.82 24.22 -31.79
C HIS A 9 -71.07 24.70 -30.53
N ILE A 10 -70.24 23.84 -29.96
CA ILE A 10 -69.09 24.27 -29.15
C ILE A 10 -67.84 23.94 -29.96
N SER A 11 -67.16 24.99 -30.39
CA SER A 11 -65.82 24.97 -30.97
C SER A 11 -64.83 24.39 -29.95
N GLY A 12 -64.23 23.24 -30.26
CA GLY A 12 -63.08 22.74 -29.53
C GLY A 12 -61.85 23.59 -29.86
N ALA A 13 -61.65 24.68 -29.11
CA ALA A 13 -60.38 25.37 -29.09
C ALA A 13 -59.31 24.41 -28.57
N LYS A 14 -58.24 24.17 -29.35
CA LYS A 14 -57.01 23.57 -28.82
C LYS A 14 -56.47 24.50 -27.74
N GLU A 15 -56.79 24.24 -26.48
CA GLU A 15 -56.18 24.93 -25.35
C GLU A 15 -54.67 24.74 -25.43
N LYS A 16 -53.93 25.84 -25.63
CA LYS A 16 -52.48 25.84 -25.47
C LYS A 16 -52.20 25.49 -24.01
N GLN A 17 -51.53 24.36 -23.79
CA GLN A 17 -51.12 23.94 -22.45
C GLN A 17 -50.26 25.06 -21.83
N THR A 18 -50.69 25.56 -20.67
CA THR A 18 -50.00 26.67 -20.00
C THR A 18 -48.64 26.23 -19.46
N VAL A 19 -47.74 27.19 -19.19
CA VAL A 19 -46.37 26.87 -18.75
C VAL A 19 -46.40 26.20 -17.39
N LYS A 20 -47.29 26.66 -16.51
CA LYS A 20 -47.52 26.02 -15.20
C LYS A 20 -48.01 24.58 -15.36
N ALA A 21 -48.97 24.32 -16.24
CA ALA A 21 -49.45 22.97 -16.50
C ALA A 21 -48.36 22.04 -17.05
N ARG A 22 -47.43 22.55 -17.86
CA ARG A 22 -46.26 21.79 -18.35
C ARG A 22 -45.28 21.42 -17.23
N LEU A 23 -45.00 22.35 -16.31
CA LEU A 23 -44.14 22.11 -15.15
C LEU A 23 -44.73 21.02 -14.24
N LEU A 24 -46.02 21.11 -13.93
CA LEU A 24 -46.71 20.19 -13.03
C LEU A 24 -46.91 18.81 -13.65
N SER A 25 -47.27 18.74 -14.93
CA SER A 25 -47.34 17.45 -15.65
C SER A 25 -45.98 16.78 -15.83
N SER A 26 -44.88 17.53 -15.72
CA SER A 26 -43.50 17.03 -15.75
C SER A 26 -42.88 16.89 -14.35
N GLN A 27 -43.69 16.91 -13.28
CA GLN A 27 -43.19 16.93 -11.89
C GLN A 27 -42.24 15.78 -11.60
N MET A 28 -42.58 14.54 -11.98
CA MET A 28 -41.69 13.38 -11.76
C MET A 28 -40.34 13.54 -12.48
N LEU A 29 -40.37 14.01 -13.73
CA LEU A 29 -39.17 14.25 -14.53
C LEU A 29 -38.30 15.36 -13.91
N LEU A 30 -38.91 16.43 -13.41
CA LEU A 30 -38.20 17.53 -12.77
C LEU A 30 -37.61 17.12 -11.41
N VAL A 31 -38.33 16.34 -10.60
CA VAL A 31 -37.84 15.80 -9.32
C VAL A 31 -36.61 14.91 -9.52
N ASP A 32 -36.59 14.12 -10.59
CA ASP A 32 -35.47 13.22 -10.88
C ASP A 32 -34.27 13.95 -11.52
N ALA A 33 -34.53 15.00 -12.31
CA ALA A 33 -33.48 15.70 -13.06
C ALA A 33 -32.86 16.89 -12.30
N LEU A 34 -33.56 17.48 -11.34
CA LEU A 34 -33.07 18.61 -10.53
C LEU A 34 -32.32 18.12 -9.28
N TYR A 35 -31.28 17.30 -9.49
CA TYR A 35 -30.49 16.71 -8.40
C TYR A 35 -29.59 17.72 -7.64
N HIS A 36 -29.40 18.93 -8.17
CA HIS A 36 -28.60 20.00 -7.58
C HIS A 36 -29.33 21.36 -7.69
N LEU A 37 -30.11 21.73 -6.67
CA LEU A 37 -31.00 22.90 -6.72
C LEU A 37 -30.29 24.25 -6.57
N SER A 38 -29.11 24.35 -5.95
CA SER A 38 -28.53 25.64 -5.56
C SER A 38 -28.44 26.68 -6.70
N PRO A 39 -27.95 26.34 -7.91
CA PRO A 39 -27.84 27.28 -9.03
C PRO A 39 -29.21 27.74 -9.54
N LEU A 40 -30.24 26.89 -9.42
CA LEU A 40 -31.60 27.25 -9.76
C LEU A 40 -32.20 28.15 -8.67
N LEU A 41 -32.00 27.83 -7.39
CA LEU A 41 -32.48 28.67 -6.29
C LEU A 41 -31.84 30.06 -6.33
N ASP A 42 -30.53 30.16 -6.57
CA ASP A 42 -29.84 31.45 -6.73
C ASP A 42 -30.45 32.27 -7.89
N CYS A 43 -30.73 31.61 -9.02
CA CYS A 43 -31.36 32.25 -10.17
C CYS A 43 -32.80 32.70 -9.86
N VAL A 44 -33.60 31.86 -9.22
CA VAL A 44 -35.01 32.11 -8.90
C VAL A 44 -35.15 33.19 -7.82
N ILE A 45 -34.24 33.22 -6.83
CA ILE A 45 -34.15 34.26 -5.80
C ILE A 45 -33.73 35.60 -6.43
N SER A 46 -32.73 35.60 -7.33
CA SER A 46 -32.27 36.82 -7.98
C SER A 46 -33.35 37.51 -8.84
N VAL A 47 -34.30 36.73 -9.36
CA VAL A 47 -35.45 37.22 -10.15
C VAL A 47 -36.65 37.53 -9.24
N GLY A 48 -36.56 37.29 -7.94
CA GLY A 48 -37.60 37.63 -6.95
C GLY A 48 -38.81 36.70 -6.97
N LEU A 49 -38.68 35.48 -7.52
CA LEU A 49 -39.78 34.53 -7.65
C LEU A 49 -40.07 33.75 -6.36
N LEU A 50 -39.10 33.69 -5.42
CA LEU A 50 -39.28 33.05 -4.11
C LEU A 50 -39.09 34.09 -3.00
N SER A 51 -39.99 34.05 -2.01
CA SER A 51 -39.82 34.80 -0.77
C SER A 51 -38.74 34.15 0.10
N ARG A 52 -38.30 34.89 1.13
CA ARG A 52 -37.35 34.38 2.13
C ARG A 52 -37.93 33.18 2.91
N GLU A 53 -39.24 33.19 3.16
CA GLU A 53 -39.96 32.10 3.83
C GLU A 53 -40.00 30.83 2.98
N ASN A 54 -40.25 30.97 1.66
CA ASN A 54 -40.21 29.84 0.73
C ASN A 54 -38.83 29.17 0.69
N CYS A 55 -37.75 29.96 0.79
CA CYS A 55 -36.40 29.42 0.82
C CYS A 55 -36.14 28.59 2.09
N TYR A 56 -36.59 29.07 3.25
CA TYR A 56 -36.50 28.30 4.50
C TYR A 56 -37.30 27.00 4.44
N GLU A 57 -38.48 27.01 3.84
CA GLU A 57 -39.29 25.80 3.65
C GLU A 57 -38.61 24.76 2.74
N ILE A 58 -37.99 25.21 1.65
CA ILE A 58 -37.24 24.32 0.74
C ILE A 58 -35.96 23.81 1.40
N GLU A 59 -35.26 24.64 2.18
CA GLU A 59 -34.03 24.26 2.86
C GLU A 59 -34.27 23.27 4.01
N ALA A 60 -35.42 23.34 4.68
CA ALA A 60 -35.83 22.45 5.76
C ALA A 60 -36.02 20.98 5.32
N GLU A 61 -36.27 20.74 4.03
CA GLU A 61 -36.43 19.38 3.50
C GLU A 61 -35.11 18.59 3.47
N ARG A 62 -35.13 17.35 3.96
CA ARG A 62 -33.89 16.58 4.20
C ARG A 62 -33.23 16.03 2.95
N THR A 63 -34.00 15.73 1.90
CA THR A 63 -33.46 15.05 0.70
C THR A 63 -33.63 15.92 -0.55
N PRO A 64 -32.68 15.91 -1.50
CA PRO A 64 -32.80 16.70 -2.73
C PRO A 64 -34.12 16.50 -3.49
N PRO A 65 -34.66 15.27 -3.67
CA PRO A 65 -35.97 15.08 -4.28
C PRO A 65 -37.11 15.74 -3.52
N ASN A 66 -37.08 15.72 -2.18
CA ASN A 66 -38.09 16.43 -1.37
C ASN A 66 -37.96 17.95 -1.55
N LYS A 67 -36.73 18.48 -1.62
CA LYS A 67 -36.50 19.90 -1.92
C LYS A 67 -37.10 20.31 -3.26
N VAL A 68 -36.94 19.48 -4.31
CA VAL A 68 -37.57 19.73 -5.62
C VAL A 68 -39.09 19.64 -5.53
N ARG A 69 -39.64 18.63 -4.84
CA ARG A 69 -41.10 18.51 -4.67
C ARG A 69 -41.66 19.74 -3.97
N LYS A 70 -41.03 20.19 -2.89
CA LYS A 70 -41.41 21.39 -2.15
C LYS A 70 -41.31 22.66 -3.00
N LEU A 71 -40.25 22.78 -3.81
CA LEU A 71 -40.12 23.87 -4.78
C LEU A 71 -41.27 23.84 -5.81
N LEU A 72 -41.60 22.67 -6.36
CA LEU A 72 -42.69 22.53 -7.33
C LEU A 72 -44.08 22.72 -6.71
N GLU A 73 -44.26 22.37 -5.43
CA GLU A 73 -45.44 22.70 -4.64
C GLU A 73 -45.60 24.21 -4.46
N ILE A 74 -44.50 24.95 -4.24
CA ILE A 74 -44.53 26.41 -4.17
C ILE A 74 -44.83 27.02 -5.55
N VAL A 75 -44.27 26.46 -6.63
CA VAL A 75 -44.62 26.85 -8.01
C VAL A 75 -46.12 26.63 -8.27
N ASP A 76 -46.69 25.52 -7.78
CA ASP A 76 -48.12 25.24 -7.93
C ASP A 76 -49.00 26.18 -7.07
N ALA A 77 -48.65 26.35 -5.80
CA ALA A 77 -49.49 27.07 -4.84
C ALA A 77 -49.38 28.59 -4.95
N GLN A 78 -48.22 29.12 -5.33
CA GLN A 78 -47.91 30.55 -5.19
C GLN A 78 -47.57 31.28 -6.50
N MET A 79 -47.19 30.57 -7.56
CA MET A 79 -46.85 31.23 -8.85
C MET A 79 -48.06 31.25 -9.79
N ASP A 80 -48.31 32.40 -10.41
CA ASP A 80 -49.22 32.53 -11.55
C ASP A 80 -48.51 32.14 -12.86
N GLU A 81 -49.17 32.26 -14.02
CA GLU A 81 -48.55 31.90 -15.31
C GLU A 81 -47.34 32.78 -15.66
N SER A 82 -47.32 34.03 -15.20
CA SER A 82 -46.18 34.93 -15.41
C SER A 82 -44.97 34.50 -14.57
N GLY A 83 -45.20 34.12 -13.30
CA GLY A 83 -44.21 33.53 -12.42
C GLY A 83 -43.69 32.18 -12.93
N ALA A 84 -44.59 31.29 -13.39
CA ALA A 84 -44.22 29.99 -13.97
C ALA A 84 -43.38 30.14 -15.25
N SER A 85 -43.69 31.14 -16.09
CA SER A 85 -42.89 31.47 -17.27
C SER A 85 -41.49 31.96 -16.92
N SER A 86 -41.39 32.83 -15.91
CA SER A 86 -40.12 33.34 -15.38
C SER A 86 -39.28 32.23 -14.72
N PHE A 87 -39.94 31.29 -14.02
CA PHE A 87 -39.31 30.10 -13.46
C PHE A 87 -38.76 29.18 -14.55
N MET A 88 -39.52 28.95 -15.63
CA MET A 88 -39.04 28.21 -16.81
C MET A 88 -37.85 28.90 -17.49
N GLU A 89 -37.81 30.23 -17.52
CA GLU A 89 -36.64 30.96 -18.01
C GLU A 89 -35.41 30.75 -17.10
N CYS A 90 -35.59 30.73 -15.78
CA CYS A 90 -34.52 30.38 -14.84
C CYS A 90 -34.00 28.97 -15.08
N LEU A 91 -34.88 27.98 -15.28
CA LEU A 91 -34.51 26.62 -15.66
C LEU A 91 -33.72 26.58 -16.98
N ARG A 92 -34.13 27.36 -17.99
CA ARG A 92 -33.39 27.49 -19.26
C ARG A 92 -32.01 28.14 -19.07
N LYS A 93 -31.87 29.15 -18.20
CA LYS A 93 -30.56 29.76 -17.85
C LYS A 93 -29.64 28.73 -17.17
N CYS A 94 -30.20 27.89 -16.31
CA CYS A 94 -29.47 26.82 -15.62
C CYS A 94 -29.32 25.52 -16.44
N LYS A 95 -29.71 25.49 -17.73
CA LYS A 95 -29.69 24.27 -18.58
C LYS A 95 -28.34 23.53 -18.64
N LYS A 96 -27.23 24.23 -18.37
CA LYS A 96 -25.89 23.62 -18.31
C LYS A 96 -25.76 22.66 -17.13
N HIS A 97 -26.44 22.92 -16.02
CA HIS A 97 -26.44 22.12 -14.79
C HIS A 97 -27.39 20.92 -14.83
N TYR A 98 -28.34 20.89 -15.78
CA TYR A 98 -29.34 19.82 -15.90
C TYR A 98 -29.34 19.18 -17.31
N PRO A 99 -28.32 18.37 -17.66
CA PRO A 99 -28.18 17.79 -19.00
C PRO A 99 -29.41 16.98 -19.45
N ARG A 100 -30.04 16.25 -18.53
CA ARG A 100 -31.27 15.47 -18.76
C ARG A 100 -32.48 16.30 -19.17
N LEU A 101 -32.50 17.59 -18.79
CA LEU A 101 -33.57 18.51 -19.16
C LEU A 101 -33.32 19.21 -20.48
N ARG A 102 -32.17 19.03 -21.15
CA ARG A 102 -31.83 19.83 -22.34
C ARG A 102 -32.84 19.67 -23.46
N THR A 103 -33.15 18.43 -23.84
CA THR A 103 -34.14 18.13 -24.89
C THR A 103 -35.54 18.60 -24.50
N TRP A 104 -35.93 18.39 -23.25
CA TRP A 104 -37.21 18.86 -22.70
C TRP A 104 -37.30 20.39 -22.61
N LEU A 105 -36.19 21.10 -22.36
CA LEU A 105 -36.12 22.56 -22.31
C LEU A 105 -36.05 23.20 -23.71
N THR A 106 -35.60 22.45 -24.72
CA THR A 106 -35.48 22.91 -26.13
C THR A 106 -36.67 22.52 -27.01
N SER A 107 -37.48 21.52 -26.65
CA SER A 107 -38.67 21.17 -27.41
C SER A 107 -39.77 22.22 -27.18
N GLU A 108 -39.94 23.13 -28.14
CA GLU A 108 -41.04 24.11 -28.13
C GLU A 108 -42.28 23.66 -28.92
N GLU A 109 -42.29 22.51 -29.62
CA GLU A 109 -43.31 22.28 -30.66
C GLU A 109 -44.10 20.95 -30.71
N ASP A 110 -43.90 19.93 -29.85
CA ASP A 110 -44.75 18.71 -29.89
C ASP A 110 -45.45 18.41 -28.56
N TYR A 111 -46.75 18.71 -28.52
CA TYR A 111 -47.63 18.64 -27.32
C TYR A 111 -48.42 17.31 -27.20
N SER A 112 -47.99 16.23 -27.85
CA SER A 112 -48.81 15.02 -27.97
C SER A 112 -48.26 13.76 -27.30
N GLN A 113 -47.06 13.77 -26.71
CA GLN A 113 -46.59 12.70 -25.81
C GLN A 113 -45.68 13.27 -24.72
N PRO A 114 -45.72 12.78 -23.47
CA PRO A 114 -44.64 13.05 -22.52
C PRO A 114 -43.36 12.47 -23.14
N PRO A 115 -42.34 13.29 -23.48
CA PRO A 115 -41.09 12.74 -23.99
C PRO A 115 -40.46 11.97 -22.85
N GLY A 116 -40.63 10.65 -22.86
CA GLY A 116 -39.91 9.76 -21.97
C GLY A 116 -38.43 10.05 -22.13
N ILE A 117 -37.72 10.17 -21.01
CA ILE A 117 -36.27 10.35 -21.00
C ILE A 117 -35.69 9.19 -21.81
N THR A 118 -35.21 9.46 -23.02
CA THR A 118 -34.49 8.47 -23.80
C THR A 118 -33.15 8.25 -23.12
N GLN A 119 -33.13 7.29 -22.18
CA GLN A 119 -31.89 6.81 -21.57
C GLN A 119 -30.97 6.38 -22.70
N GLY A 120 -29.76 6.94 -22.73
CA GLY A 120 -28.78 6.58 -23.73
C GLY A 120 -28.29 5.15 -23.53
N PRO A 121 -27.65 4.55 -24.56
CA PRO A 121 -27.20 3.17 -24.52
C PRO A 121 -26.27 2.90 -23.33
N THR A 122 -25.37 3.84 -23.02
CA THR A 122 -24.42 3.69 -21.93
C THR A 122 -25.09 3.79 -20.56
N GLU A 123 -26.11 4.64 -20.42
CA GLU A 123 -26.92 4.75 -19.21
C GLU A 123 -27.73 3.47 -18.94
N ARG A 124 -28.35 2.87 -19.96
CA ARG A 124 -29.07 1.58 -19.83
C ARG A 124 -28.14 0.45 -19.42
N GLN A 125 -26.94 0.43 -19.97
CA GLN A 125 -25.94 -0.56 -19.62
C GLN A 125 -25.44 -0.39 -18.19
N LEU A 126 -25.15 0.85 -17.76
CA LEU A 126 -24.79 1.13 -16.37
C LEU A 126 -25.90 0.72 -15.40
N GLN A 127 -27.17 0.92 -15.78
CA GLN A 127 -28.32 0.48 -15.00
C GLN A 127 -28.41 -1.06 -14.92
N ALA A 128 -28.19 -1.77 -16.02
CA ALA A 128 -28.20 -3.23 -16.07
C ALA A 128 -27.04 -3.85 -15.27
N GLN A 129 -25.89 -3.19 -15.28
CA GLN A 129 -24.67 -3.65 -14.59
C GLN A 129 -24.55 -3.08 -13.18
N PHE A 130 -25.52 -2.30 -12.69
CA PHE A 130 -25.42 -1.52 -11.47
C PHE A 130 -25.00 -2.35 -10.24
N ASN A 131 -25.67 -3.47 -10.00
CA ASN A 131 -25.37 -4.33 -8.85
C ASN A 131 -24.00 -5.02 -8.99
N VAL A 132 -23.61 -5.39 -10.21
CA VAL A 132 -22.31 -6.01 -10.50
C VAL A 132 -21.18 -4.99 -10.31
N LEU A 133 -21.38 -3.76 -10.76
CA LEU A 133 -20.40 -2.69 -10.58
C LEU A 133 -20.28 -2.27 -9.12
N CYS A 134 -21.38 -2.23 -8.35
CA CYS A 134 -21.36 -1.96 -6.91
C CYS A 134 -20.47 -2.95 -6.13
N SER A 135 -20.49 -4.24 -6.49
CA SER A 135 -19.66 -5.25 -5.82
C SER A 135 -18.22 -5.32 -6.36
N ARG A 136 -18.01 -4.95 -7.62
CA ARG A 136 -16.71 -5.13 -8.29
C ARG A 136 -15.81 -3.90 -8.30
N LEU A 137 -16.36 -2.68 -8.32
CA LEU A 137 -15.57 -1.44 -8.40
C LEU A 137 -14.57 -1.28 -7.26
N GLY A 138 -14.91 -1.72 -6.03
CA GLY A 138 -13.97 -1.75 -4.90
C GLY A 138 -13.17 -0.45 -4.72
N CYS A 139 -11.85 -0.55 -4.78
CA CYS A 139 -10.95 0.59 -4.64
C CYS A 139 -10.88 1.50 -5.88
N SER A 140 -11.31 1.04 -7.06
CA SER A 140 -11.36 1.82 -8.30
C SER A 140 -12.39 2.96 -8.23
N VAL A 141 -13.29 2.94 -7.23
CA VAL A 141 -14.28 4.00 -7.00
C VAL A 141 -13.61 5.37 -6.82
N LEU A 142 -12.57 5.48 -5.99
CA LEU A 142 -11.94 6.76 -5.70
C LEU A 142 -11.11 7.30 -6.89
N PRO A 143 -10.21 6.53 -7.51
CA PRO A 143 -9.51 6.95 -8.74
C PRO A 143 -10.46 7.33 -9.88
N VAL A 144 -11.51 6.53 -10.12
CA VAL A 144 -12.56 6.87 -11.10
C VAL A 144 -13.28 8.15 -10.69
N SER A 145 -13.55 8.36 -9.40
CA SER A 145 -14.15 9.62 -8.91
C SER A 145 -13.23 10.81 -9.13
N PHE A 146 -11.92 10.67 -8.91
CA PHE A 146 -10.95 11.73 -9.15
C PHE A 146 -10.81 12.06 -10.64
N ASP A 147 -10.80 11.06 -11.52
CA ASP A 147 -10.79 11.28 -12.97
C ASP A 147 -12.07 11.99 -13.41
N LEU A 148 -13.23 11.55 -12.93
CA LEU A 148 -14.51 12.21 -13.20
C LEU A 148 -14.59 13.63 -12.64
N PHE A 149 -13.98 13.90 -11.48
CA PHE A 149 -13.85 15.24 -10.93
C PHE A 149 -12.94 16.12 -11.80
N SER A 150 -11.78 15.61 -12.23
CA SER A 150 -10.85 16.32 -13.12
C SER A 150 -11.48 16.69 -14.47
N LYS A 151 -12.42 15.86 -14.95
CA LYS A 151 -13.22 16.08 -16.16
C LYS A 151 -14.47 16.96 -15.94
N GLY A 152 -14.65 17.48 -14.72
CA GLY A 152 -15.79 18.32 -14.34
C GLY A 152 -17.14 17.60 -14.34
N ILE A 153 -17.14 16.27 -14.25
CA ILE A 153 -18.35 15.45 -14.16
C ILE A 153 -18.84 15.39 -12.71
N LEU A 154 -17.95 15.16 -11.74
CA LEU A 154 -18.24 15.27 -10.31
C LEU A 154 -17.98 16.69 -9.80
N THR A 155 -18.78 17.14 -8.84
CA THR A 155 -18.50 18.36 -8.07
C THR A 155 -17.64 18.05 -6.84
N GLN A 156 -17.05 19.07 -6.22
CA GLN A 156 -16.25 18.93 -5.00
C GLN A 156 -17.08 18.28 -3.87
N LEU A 157 -18.32 18.72 -3.67
CA LEU A 157 -19.24 18.16 -2.67
C LEU A 157 -19.58 16.68 -2.93
N GLU A 158 -19.75 16.30 -4.21
CA GLU A 158 -20.03 14.91 -4.59
C GLU A 158 -18.81 14.02 -4.34
N LEU A 159 -17.61 14.52 -4.63
CA LEU A 159 -16.36 13.82 -4.37
C LEU A 159 -16.14 13.63 -2.85
N GLU A 160 -16.29 14.69 -2.06
CA GLU A 160 -16.18 14.64 -0.59
C GLU A 160 -17.19 13.67 0.02
N LYS A 161 -18.43 13.63 -0.52
CA LYS A 161 -19.45 12.69 -0.07
C LYS A 161 -19.06 11.23 -0.37
N ILE A 162 -18.45 10.96 -1.52
CA ILE A 162 -17.96 9.61 -1.84
C ILE A 162 -16.80 9.24 -0.92
N GLN A 163 -15.87 10.16 -0.68
CA GLN A 163 -14.71 9.97 0.19
C GLN A 163 -15.08 9.71 1.66
N ALA A 164 -16.15 10.35 2.15
CA ALA A 164 -16.60 10.21 3.54
C ALA A 164 -17.26 8.85 3.85
N ILE A 165 -17.59 8.04 2.84
CA ILE A 165 -18.21 6.72 3.05
C ILE A 165 -17.10 5.69 3.26
N LEU A 166 -17.12 4.95 4.37
CA LEU A 166 -16.10 3.96 4.72
C LEU A 166 -16.27 2.60 4.01
N ILE A 167 -17.49 2.29 3.57
CA ILE A 167 -17.84 0.99 2.98
C ILE A 167 -17.71 1.05 1.45
N PRO A 168 -16.80 0.29 0.80
CA PRO A 168 -16.53 0.40 -0.64
C PRO A 168 -17.74 0.14 -1.54
N THR A 169 -18.61 -0.79 -1.16
CA THR A 169 -19.84 -1.07 -1.92
C THR A 169 -20.83 0.09 -1.86
N GLN A 170 -20.89 0.81 -0.74
CA GLN A 170 -21.69 2.03 -0.59
C GLN A 170 -21.06 3.23 -1.29
N GLN A 171 -19.72 3.31 -1.33
CA GLN A 171 -18.99 4.28 -2.14
C GLN A 171 -19.31 4.08 -3.63
N ALA A 172 -19.20 2.83 -4.12
CA ALA A 172 -19.51 2.45 -5.49
C ALA A 172 -20.97 2.76 -5.84
N GLN A 173 -21.91 2.37 -4.97
CA GLN A 173 -23.34 2.67 -5.14
C GLN A 173 -23.60 4.18 -5.24
N THR A 174 -22.90 4.98 -4.43
CA THR A 174 -23.04 6.44 -4.44
C THR A 174 -22.48 7.03 -5.75
N LEU A 175 -21.29 6.62 -6.16
CA LEU A 175 -20.68 7.05 -7.42
C LEU A 175 -21.55 6.70 -8.65
N LEU A 176 -21.98 5.44 -8.76
CA LEU A 176 -22.80 4.96 -9.86
C LEU A 176 -24.16 5.66 -9.91
N SER A 177 -24.77 5.90 -8.74
CA SER A 177 -26.01 6.67 -8.63
C SER A 177 -25.83 8.11 -9.11
N ILE A 178 -24.69 8.73 -8.83
CA ILE A 178 -24.37 10.09 -9.31
C ILE A 178 -24.20 10.07 -10.84
N CYS A 179 -23.48 9.08 -11.38
CA CYS A 179 -23.28 8.94 -12.83
C CYS A 179 -24.62 8.75 -13.56
N LEU A 180 -25.47 7.84 -13.07
CA LEU A 180 -26.82 7.65 -13.60
C LEU A 180 -27.62 8.95 -13.53
N LYS A 181 -27.66 9.65 -12.39
CA LYS A 181 -28.39 10.92 -12.24
C LYS A 181 -27.94 12.02 -13.20
N LYS A 182 -26.64 12.09 -13.51
CA LYS A 182 -26.06 13.07 -14.45
C LYS A 182 -26.25 12.68 -15.92
N GLY A 183 -26.67 11.43 -16.18
CA GLY A 183 -27.10 10.92 -17.49
C GLY A 183 -25.95 10.47 -18.40
N GLU A 184 -26.29 10.11 -19.63
CA GLU A 184 -25.41 9.49 -20.64
C GLU A 184 -23.96 10.00 -20.69
N LYS A 185 -23.72 11.32 -20.68
CA LYS A 185 -22.36 11.87 -20.72
C LYS A 185 -21.53 11.46 -19.51
N ALA A 186 -22.13 11.44 -18.32
CA ALA A 186 -21.47 11.02 -17.10
C ALA A 186 -21.23 9.50 -17.10
N CYS A 187 -22.21 8.70 -17.56
CA CYS A 187 -22.05 7.25 -17.73
C CYS A 187 -20.91 6.91 -18.71
N LYS A 188 -20.82 7.62 -19.85
CA LYS A 188 -19.69 7.47 -20.80
C LYS A 188 -18.36 7.83 -20.19
N SER A 189 -18.32 8.95 -19.47
CA SER A 189 -17.10 9.39 -18.78
C SER A 189 -16.70 8.39 -17.70
N PHE A 190 -17.67 7.78 -17.02
CA PHE A 190 -17.44 6.73 -16.03
C PHE A 190 -16.80 5.50 -16.67
N TYR A 191 -17.34 4.98 -17.78
CA TYR A 191 -16.74 3.83 -18.44
C TYR A 191 -15.37 4.14 -19.05
N THR A 192 -15.14 5.37 -19.50
CA THR A 192 -13.82 5.82 -19.96
C THR A 192 -12.82 5.87 -18.81
N ALA A 193 -13.24 6.44 -17.68
CA ALA A 193 -12.45 6.48 -16.45
C ALA A 193 -12.15 5.06 -15.95
N LEU A 194 -13.16 4.19 -15.98
CA LEU A 194 -13.05 2.78 -15.60
C LEU A 194 -12.09 2.03 -16.52
N LYS A 195 -12.13 2.25 -17.83
CA LYS A 195 -11.18 1.62 -18.77
C LYS A 195 -9.74 2.05 -18.50
N ASN A 196 -9.53 3.31 -18.14
CA ASN A 196 -8.19 3.82 -17.85
C ASN A 196 -7.66 3.33 -16.50
N GLU A 197 -8.54 3.16 -15.52
CA GLU A 197 -8.18 2.75 -14.16
C GLU A 197 -8.11 1.21 -14.02
N ASP A 198 -9.04 0.52 -14.64
CA ASP A 198 -9.28 -0.92 -14.52
C ASP A 198 -9.67 -1.49 -15.90
N GLU A 199 -8.66 -1.56 -16.77
CA GLU A 199 -8.80 -2.05 -18.15
C GLU A 199 -9.39 -3.46 -18.20
N GLN A 200 -9.09 -4.31 -17.20
CA GLN A 200 -9.59 -5.69 -17.10
C GLN A 200 -11.09 -5.72 -16.78
N LEU A 201 -11.55 -4.97 -15.77
CA LEU A 201 -12.99 -4.86 -15.48
C LEU A 201 -13.76 -4.22 -16.64
N ALA A 202 -13.14 -3.28 -17.34
CA ALA A 202 -13.73 -2.67 -18.53
C ALA A 202 -13.87 -3.67 -19.70
N GLU A 203 -12.85 -4.49 -19.97
CA GLU A 203 -12.91 -5.53 -21.01
C GLU A 203 -14.01 -6.57 -20.73
N GLU A 204 -14.14 -7.03 -19.48
CA GLU A 204 -15.15 -8.02 -19.08
C GLU A 204 -16.59 -7.49 -19.17
N LEU A 205 -16.78 -6.18 -19.00
CA LEU A 205 -18.08 -5.52 -19.14
C LEU A 205 -18.41 -5.15 -20.60
N ASN A 206 -17.57 -5.60 -21.56
CA ASN A 206 -17.60 -5.25 -22.98
C ASN A 206 -17.51 -3.73 -23.22
N VAL A 207 -16.76 -3.00 -22.40
CA VAL A 207 -16.57 -1.54 -22.55
C VAL A 207 -15.70 -1.21 -23.76
N SER A 208 -14.80 -2.13 -24.16
CA SER A 208 -13.89 -1.98 -25.30
C SER A 208 -14.64 -1.74 -26.62
N SER A 209 -15.73 -2.47 -26.88
CA SER A 209 -16.55 -2.29 -28.08
C SER A 209 -17.29 -0.94 -28.09
N LEU A 210 -17.67 -0.41 -26.93
CA LEU A 210 -18.29 0.92 -26.81
C LEU A 210 -17.31 2.05 -27.04
N VAL A 211 -16.06 1.91 -26.58
CA VAL A 211 -15.02 2.93 -26.81
C VAL A 211 -14.57 2.94 -28.28
N GLU A 212 -14.62 1.79 -28.95
CA GLU A 212 -14.36 1.67 -30.39
C GLU A 212 -15.52 2.17 -31.27
N ASP A 213 -16.78 1.91 -30.88
CA ASP A 213 -17.98 2.44 -31.56
C ASP A 213 -18.13 3.96 -31.41
N LEU A 214 -17.40 4.61 -30.49
CA LEU A 214 -17.38 6.07 -30.32
C LEU A 214 -16.56 6.79 -31.41
N ASN A 215 -15.75 6.08 -32.20
CA ASN A 215 -14.95 6.65 -33.28
C ASN A 215 -15.57 6.50 -34.69
N LYS A 216 -16.79 5.95 -34.79
CA LYS A 216 -17.49 5.79 -36.07
C LYS A 216 -18.89 6.41 -36.02
N GLU A 217 -19.22 7.20 -37.04
CA GLU A 217 -20.58 7.72 -37.25
C GLU A 217 -21.59 6.59 -37.46
N PRO A 218 -22.88 6.80 -37.12
CA PRO A 218 -23.82 5.70 -36.93
C PRO A 218 -24.42 5.23 -38.25
N GLU A 219 -24.08 4.02 -38.69
CA GLU A 219 -24.95 3.23 -39.56
C GLU A 219 -25.61 2.12 -38.75
N GLY A 220 -26.94 2.06 -38.85
CA GLY A 220 -27.79 1.24 -38.00
C GLY A 220 -27.48 -0.25 -38.10
N SER A 221 -27.35 -0.88 -36.95
CA SER A 221 -27.45 -2.33 -36.82
C SER A 221 -28.35 -2.66 -35.65
N ILE A 222 -29.48 -3.28 -35.99
CA ILE A 222 -30.42 -3.93 -35.06
C ILE A 222 -29.82 -5.30 -34.76
N VAL A 223 -29.44 -5.55 -33.52
CA VAL A 223 -29.17 -6.92 -33.04
C VAL A 223 -30.21 -7.25 -31.95
N PRO A 224 -31.00 -8.33 -32.11
CA PRO A 224 -32.02 -8.71 -31.15
C PRO A 224 -31.39 -9.34 -29.91
N ILE A 225 -31.89 -8.91 -28.75
CA ILE A 225 -31.65 -9.49 -27.44
C ILE A 225 -32.33 -10.86 -27.40
N ALA A 226 -31.54 -11.93 -27.26
CA ALA A 226 -32.03 -13.21 -26.79
C ALA A 226 -31.80 -13.27 -25.28
N VAL A 227 -32.91 -13.31 -24.53
CA VAL A 227 -32.96 -13.67 -23.13
C VAL A 227 -32.80 -15.19 -23.06
N GLU A 228 -31.65 -15.67 -22.59
CA GLU A 228 -31.56 -17.03 -22.04
C GLU A 228 -31.29 -16.93 -20.54
N GLU A 229 -32.35 -17.16 -19.76
CA GLU A 229 -32.25 -17.72 -18.42
C GLU A 229 -31.72 -19.15 -18.53
N THR A 230 -30.40 -19.31 -18.60
CA THR A 230 -29.78 -20.61 -18.36
C THR A 230 -29.18 -20.63 -16.97
N ARG A 231 -29.96 -21.20 -16.03
CA ARG A 231 -29.44 -21.97 -14.90
C ARG A 231 -28.54 -23.08 -15.46
N GLY A 232 -27.30 -22.75 -15.80
CA GLY A 232 -26.24 -23.67 -16.17
C GLY A 232 -25.29 -23.81 -14.99
N HIS A 233 -25.12 -25.04 -14.50
CA HIS A 233 -24.11 -25.38 -13.51
C HIS A 233 -22.71 -24.98 -14.04
N LEU A 234 -22.18 -23.85 -13.60
CA LEU A 234 -20.74 -23.67 -13.54
C LEU A 234 -20.28 -24.34 -12.27
N MET A 235 -19.54 -25.44 -12.41
CA MET A 235 -18.82 -26.10 -11.33
C MET A 235 -17.88 -25.07 -10.68
N ALA A 236 -18.38 -24.37 -9.66
CA ALA A 236 -17.51 -23.77 -8.67
C ALA A 236 -16.70 -24.92 -8.07
N LEU A 237 -15.39 -24.94 -8.30
CA LEU A 237 -14.50 -25.75 -7.48
C LEU A 237 -14.90 -25.51 -6.01
N PRO A 238 -15.16 -26.56 -5.21
CA PRO A 238 -15.39 -26.36 -3.80
C PRO A 238 -14.18 -25.58 -3.26
N LEU A 239 -14.41 -24.49 -2.54
CA LEU A 239 -13.38 -23.62 -1.96
C LEU A 239 -12.29 -24.44 -1.23
N SER A 240 -12.65 -25.60 -0.67
CA SER A 240 -11.74 -26.57 -0.06
C SER A 240 -10.74 -27.21 -1.03
N GLY A 241 -11.11 -27.46 -2.29
CA GLY A 241 -10.24 -28.05 -3.31
C GLY A 241 -9.20 -27.06 -3.85
N GLY A 242 -9.61 -25.82 -4.12
CA GLY A 242 -8.71 -24.75 -4.55
C GLY A 242 -7.71 -24.35 -3.48
N LEU A 243 -8.17 -24.19 -2.23
CA LEU A 243 -7.33 -23.90 -1.07
C LEU A 243 -6.28 -25.01 -0.85
N GLN A 244 -6.70 -26.28 -0.88
CA GLN A 244 -5.78 -27.40 -0.68
C GLN A 244 -4.67 -27.43 -1.74
N GLN A 245 -4.99 -27.11 -3.00
CA GLN A 245 -4.01 -27.05 -4.07
C GLN A 245 -3.03 -25.88 -3.90
N VAL A 246 -3.52 -24.69 -3.53
CA VAL A 246 -2.68 -23.52 -3.22
C VAL A 246 -1.75 -23.82 -2.04
N MET A 247 -2.27 -24.37 -0.95
CA MET A 247 -1.49 -24.77 0.22
C MET A 247 -0.41 -25.79 -0.16
N THR A 248 -0.76 -26.82 -0.94
CA THR A 248 0.19 -27.84 -1.40
C THR A 248 1.32 -27.22 -2.24
N ARG A 249 0.99 -26.26 -3.13
CA ARG A 249 1.97 -25.58 -3.98
C ARG A 249 2.91 -24.67 -3.20
N LEU A 250 2.41 -24.01 -2.17
CA LEU A 250 3.23 -23.19 -1.26
C LEU A 250 3.99 -24.04 -0.23
N GLY A 251 3.75 -25.34 -0.17
CA GLY A 251 4.41 -26.26 0.78
C GLY A 251 3.88 -26.13 2.21
N LEU A 252 2.63 -25.70 2.37
CA LEU A 252 1.98 -25.52 3.66
C LEU A 252 1.32 -26.80 4.15
N THR A 253 1.51 -27.10 5.44
CA THR A 253 0.75 -28.13 6.14
C THR A 253 -0.44 -27.51 6.88
N VAL A 254 -1.51 -28.27 7.05
CA VAL A 254 -2.69 -27.83 7.81
C VAL A 254 -2.29 -27.65 9.29
N GLY A 255 -2.40 -26.44 9.82
CA GLY A 255 -2.13 -26.10 11.23
C GLY A 255 -2.02 -24.60 11.48
N ASP A 256 -1.68 -24.22 12.72
CA ASP A 256 -1.49 -22.83 13.19
C ASP A 256 -0.08 -22.30 12.81
N GLU A 257 0.40 -22.68 11.62
CA GLU A 257 1.70 -22.21 11.15
C GLU A 257 1.63 -20.74 10.72
N ILE A 258 2.65 -19.98 11.11
CA ILE A 258 2.88 -18.61 10.68
C ILE A 258 4.27 -18.53 10.09
N ARG A 259 4.36 -18.62 8.77
CA ARG A 259 5.59 -18.74 7.97
C ARG A 259 5.57 -17.90 6.70
N PHE A 260 4.44 -17.34 6.28
CA PHE A 260 4.34 -16.66 4.97
C PHE A 260 3.75 -15.26 5.05
N ASN A 261 4.31 -14.27 4.36
CA ASN A 261 3.61 -13.02 4.10
C ASN A 261 2.50 -13.25 3.05
N VAL A 262 1.31 -13.62 3.51
CA VAL A 262 0.16 -13.94 2.63
C VAL A 262 -0.32 -12.70 1.85
N CYS A 263 -0.06 -11.50 2.36
CA CYS A 263 -0.37 -10.27 1.64
C CYS A 263 0.48 -10.17 0.36
N GLU A 264 1.77 -10.48 0.44
CA GLU A 264 2.66 -10.56 -0.73
C GLU A 264 2.28 -11.69 -1.69
N VAL A 265 1.74 -12.80 -1.20
CA VAL A 265 1.16 -13.83 -2.06
C VAL A 265 0.01 -13.25 -2.88
N GLY A 266 -0.89 -12.51 -2.24
CA GLY A 266 -2.01 -11.84 -2.90
C GLY A 266 -1.57 -10.83 -3.96
N VAL A 267 -0.55 -10.04 -3.65
CA VAL A 267 0.07 -9.10 -4.61
C VAL A 267 0.67 -9.85 -5.79
N ALA A 268 1.41 -10.93 -5.52
CA ALA A 268 2.11 -11.67 -6.55
C ALA A 268 1.16 -12.43 -7.50
N VAL A 269 -0.01 -12.86 -7.04
CA VAL A 269 -1.05 -13.41 -7.91
C VAL A 269 -1.85 -12.35 -8.67
N GLY A 270 -1.58 -11.06 -8.41
CA GLY A 270 -2.09 -9.93 -9.18
C GLY A 270 -3.22 -9.14 -8.53
N LEU A 271 -3.48 -9.31 -7.23
CA LEU A 271 -4.43 -8.47 -6.50
C LEU A 271 -3.75 -7.18 -6.00
N PRO A 272 -4.48 -6.05 -5.90
CA PRO A 272 -3.94 -4.85 -5.28
C PRO A 272 -3.60 -5.09 -3.80
N ARG A 273 -2.38 -4.71 -3.39
CA ARG A 273 -1.90 -4.86 -1.99
C ARG A 273 -2.90 -4.32 -0.98
N ARG A 274 -3.42 -3.12 -1.23
CA ARG A 274 -4.38 -2.44 -0.36
C ARG A 274 -5.63 -3.29 -0.14
N THR A 275 -6.18 -3.88 -1.21
CA THR A 275 -7.38 -4.72 -1.15
C THR A 275 -7.15 -5.99 -0.35
N VAL A 276 -6.04 -6.69 -0.60
CA VAL A 276 -5.70 -7.92 0.12
C VAL A 276 -5.54 -7.63 1.62
N ARG A 277 -4.80 -6.56 1.94
CA ARG A 277 -4.56 -6.12 3.30
C ARG A 277 -5.85 -5.75 4.03
N GLU A 278 -6.68 -4.88 3.47
CA GLU A 278 -7.95 -4.47 4.08
C GLU A 278 -8.83 -5.69 4.36
N TYR A 279 -8.88 -6.65 3.44
CA TYR A 279 -9.61 -7.89 3.62
C TYR A 279 -9.09 -8.75 4.78
N PHE A 280 -7.76 -8.79 5.02
CA PHE A 280 -7.20 -9.50 6.18
C PHE A 280 -7.47 -8.80 7.51
N LEU A 281 -7.68 -7.48 7.49
CA LEU A 281 -8.01 -6.73 8.70
C LEU A 281 -9.49 -6.91 9.10
N GLU A 282 -10.36 -7.40 8.21
CA GLU A 282 -11.79 -7.67 8.46
C GLU A 282 -12.03 -8.97 9.24
N GLY A 283 -11.41 -9.11 10.42
CA GLY A 283 -11.72 -10.23 11.33
C GLY A 283 -11.01 -11.56 11.01
N VAL A 284 -10.14 -11.60 10.01
CA VAL A 284 -9.38 -12.80 9.63
C VAL A 284 -8.34 -13.13 10.71
N GLY A 285 -8.14 -14.43 10.99
CA GLY A 285 -7.10 -14.92 11.89
C GLY A 285 -5.70 -14.59 11.37
N ILE A 286 -4.71 -14.56 12.27
CA ILE A 286 -3.33 -14.25 11.89
C ILE A 286 -2.56 -15.48 11.38
N GLU A 287 -3.16 -16.67 11.40
CA GLU A 287 -2.58 -17.90 10.88
C GLU A 287 -2.52 -17.90 9.35
N ASP A 288 -1.50 -18.55 8.76
CA ASP A 288 -1.34 -18.58 7.31
C ASP A 288 -2.51 -19.30 6.60
N SER A 289 -3.08 -20.32 7.24
CA SER A 289 -4.24 -21.06 6.72
C SER A 289 -5.48 -20.16 6.61
N ALA A 290 -5.79 -19.39 7.66
CA ALA A 290 -6.89 -18.44 7.68
C ALA A 290 -6.69 -17.31 6.65
N GLN A 291 -5.50 -16.73 6.58
CA GLN A 291 -5.20 -15.69 5.61
C GLN A 291 -5.23 -16.20 4.17
N LEU A 292 -4.80 -17.44 3.90
CA LEU A 292 -4.87 -18.02 2.56
C LEU A 292 -6.30 -18.37 2.15
N GLU A 293 -7.12 -18.87 3.07
CA GLU A 293 -8.55 -19.09 2.80
C GLU A 293 -9.23 -17.77 2.42
N ALA A 294 -8.96 -16.72 3.18
CA ALA A 294 -9.42 -15.37 2.88
C ALA A 294 -8.90 -14.88 1.51
N LEU A 295 -7.61 -15.09 1.21
CA LEU A 295 -7.01 -14.69 -0.06
C LEU A 295 -7.64 -15.41 -1.25
N VAL A 296 -7.81 -16.73 -1.17
CA VAL A 296 -8.43 -17.54 -2.23
C VAL A 296 -9.86 -17.06 -2.44
N SER A 297 -10.62 -16.85 -1.36
CA SER A 297 -11.99 -16.34 -1.43
C SER A 297 -12.05 -14.98 -2.12
N LEU A 298 -11.19 -14.04 -1.72
CA LEU A 298 -11.07 -12.73 -2.33
C LEU A 298 -10.70 -12.81 -3.82
N TYR A 299 -9.73 -13.65 -4.17
CA TYR A 299 -9.28 -13.82 -5.55
C TYR A 299 -10.41 -14.36 -6.44
N ILE A 300 -11.09 -15.42 -5.99
CA ILE A 300 -12.20 -16.04 -6.72
C ILE A 300 -13.37 -15.07 -6.83
N GLU A 301 -13.66 -14.29 -5.78
CA GLU A 301 -14.69 -13.24 -5.83
C GLU A 301 -14.39 -12.18 -6.91
N LYS A 302 -13.12 -11.73 -7.00
CA LYS A 302 -12.71 -10.67 -7.93
C LYS A 302 -12.56 -11.14 -9.37
N THR A 303 -11.99 -12.32 -9.58
CA THR A 303 -11.56 -12.80 -10.91
C THR A 303 -12.45 -13.89 -11.49
N LYS A 304 -13.19 -14.62 -10.65
CA LYS A 304 -13.95 -15.83 -11.02
C LYS A 304 -13.13 -16.91 -11.75
N ASP A 305 -11.81 -16.88 -11.64
CA ASP A 305 -10.90 -17.73 -12.41
C ASP A 305 -9.94 -18.49 -11.50
N ALA A 306 -10.36 -19.68 -11.06
CA ALA A 306 -9.57 -20.54 -10.19
C ALA A 306 -8.33 -21.12 -10.89
N ASP A 307 -8.40 -21.39 -12.19
CA ASP A 307 -7.29 -21.97 -12.94
C ASP A 307 -6.15 -20.95 -13.09
N ARG A 308 -6.49 -19.68 -13.32
CA ARG A 308 -5.51 -18.59 -13.34
C ARG A 308 -4.87 -18.37 -11.98
N LEU A 309 -5.59 -18.50 -10.87
CA LEU A 309 -5.00 -18.47 -9.53
C LEU A 309 -3.94 -19.56 -9.39
N LEU A 310 -4.27 -20.80 -9.73
CA LEU A 310 -3.37 -21.93 -9.62
C LEU A 310 -2.15 -21.79 -10.53
N SER A 311 -2.35 -21.28 -11.75
CA SER A 311 -1.26 -20.96 -12.69
C SER A 311 -0.32 -19.91 -12.10
N ARG A 312 -0.86 -18.80 -11.55
CA ARG A 312 -0.07 -17.75 -10.92
C ARG A 312 0.68 -18.24 -9.70
N VAL A 313 0.02 -19.00 -8.82
CA VAL A 313 0.67 -19.60 -7.65
C VAL A 313 1.78 -20.57 -8.07
N ALA A 314 1.63 -21.30 -9.18
CA ALA A 314 2.67 -22.17 -9.70
C ALA A 314 3.90 -21.42 -10.25
N GLU A 315 3.73 -20.16 -10.67
CA GLU A 315 4.84 -19.27 -11.07
C GLU A 315 5.60 -18.70 -9.86
N LEU A 316 5.03 -18.76 -8.65
CA LEU A 316 5.65 -18.20 -7.45
C LEU A 316 6.73 -19.11 -6.88
N SER A 317 7.85 -18.50 -6.47
CA SER A 317 8.81 -19.15 -5.57
C SER A 317 8.34 -19.00 -4.12
N PRO A 318 8.02 -20.07 -3.40
CA PRO A 318 7.55 -19.98 -2.01
C PRO A 318 8.56 -19.31 -1.08
N ARG A 319 9.87 -19.38 -1.40
CA ARG A 319 10.92 -18.74 -0.61
C ARG A 319 10.83 -17.21 -0.59
N TRP A 320 10.22 -16.60 -1.61
CA TRP A 320 10.12 -15.14 -1.72
C TRP A 320 9.12 -14.55 -0.71
N VAL A 321 8.04 -15.28 -0.43
CA VAL A 321 6.98 -14.88 0.51
C VAL A 321 7.18 -15.47 1.91
N GLN A 322 8.20 -16.30 2.14
CA GLN A 322 8.48 -16.86 3.46
C GLN A 322 8.98 -15.78 4.43
N LEU A 323 8.69 -15.96 5.70
CA LEU A 323 9.18 -15.14 6.80
C LEU A 323 10.48 -15.71 7.36
N SER A 324 11.32 -14.82 7.88
CA SER A 324 12.49 -15.21 8.68
C SER A 324 12.07 -15.89 9.98
N GLU A 325 12.98 -16.66 10.59
CA GLU A 325 12.69 -17.32 11.88
C GLU A 325 12.28 -16.30 12.96
N ARG A 326 12.97 -15.15 13.02
CA ARG A 326 12.58 -14.03 13.88
C ARG A 326 11.14 -13.57 13.62
N GLY A 327 10.75 -13.36 12.37
CA GLY A 327 9.37 -12.99 12.00
C GLY A 327 8.33 -14.01 12.48
N CYS A 328 8.62 -15.30 12.30
CA CYS A 328 7.78 -16.39 12.81
C CYS A 328 7.65 -16.34 14.35
N LEU A 329 8.75 -16.13 15.07
CA LEU A 329 8.76 -16.05 16.53
C LEU A 329 8.02 -14.82 17.07
N LEU A 330 8.14 -13.66 16.42
CA LEU A 330 7.40 -12.44 16.77
C LEU A 330 5.89 -12.64 16.61
N LEU A 331 5.46 -13.31 15.52
CA LEU A 331 4.05 -13.61 15.30
C LEU A 331 3.52 -14.67 16.29
N ARG A 332 4.33 -15.64 16.70
CA ARG A 332 3.98 -16.56 17.81
C ARG A 332 3.84 -15.83 19.15
N LEU A 333 4.68 -14.83 19.40
CA LEU A 333 4.54 -13.98 20.59
C LEU A 333 3.22 -13.19 20.54
N LEU A 334 2.85 -12.68 19.36
CA LEU A 334 1.58 -11.99 19.13
C LEU A 334 0.36 -12.91 19.29
N GLN A 335 0.41 -14.16 18.82
CA GLN A 335 -0.63 -15.18 19.10
C GLN A 335 -0.82 -15.38 20.61
N LYS A 336 0.25 -15.29 21.40
CA LYS A 336 0.12 -15.38 22.87
C LYS A 336 -0.69 -14.22 23.43
N ALA A 337 -0.49 -12.99 22.95
CA ALA A 337 -1.32 -11.85 23.31
C ALA A 337 -2.79 -12.06 22.90
N GLU A 338 -3.04 -12.61 21.71
CA GLU A 338 -4.40 -12.96 21.27
C GLU A 338 -5.10 -13.92 22.23
N THR A 339 -4.41 -14.99 22.65
CA THR A 339 -5.01 -15.96 23.59
C THR A 339 -5.37 -15.33 24.93
N LEU A 340 -4.53 -14.41 25.44
CA LEU A 340 -4.78 -13.70 26.69
C LEU A 340 -5.99 -12.78 26.56
N LEU A 341 -6.05 -11.98 25.49
CA LEU A 341 -7.17 -11.09 25.20
C LEU A 341 -8.49 -11.87 25.11
N ARG A 342 -8.53 -12.95 24.31
CA ARG A 342 -9.72 -13.80 24.17
C ARG A 342 -10.14 -14.49 25.46
N SER A 343 -9.19 -14.91 26.30
CA SER A 343 -9.51 -15.49 27.61
C SER A 343 -10.09 -14.45 28.60
N GLY A 344 -9.63 -13.20 28.53
CA GLY A 344 -10.10 -12.11 29.38
C GLY A 344 -11.54 -11.71 29.08
N ILE A 345 -11.94 -11.72 27.80
CA ILE A 345 -13.31 -11.39 27.34
C ILE A 345 -14.39 -12.24 28.03
N HIS A 346 -14.08 -13.48 28.41
CA HIS A 346 -15.04 -14.41 29.01
C HIS A 346 -15.09 -14.37 30.54
N SER A 347 -14.36 -13.46 31.18
CA SER A 347 -14.29 -13.36 32.64
C SER A 347 -14.78 -11.99 33.14
N HIS A 348 -15.77 -11.99 34.03
CA HIS A 348 -16.33 -10.76 34.62
C HIS A 348 -15.32 -9.95 35.47
N ARG A 349 -14.10 -10.46 35.68
CA ARG A 349 -13.00 -9.79 36.40
C ARG A 349 -11.96 -9.13 35.48
N HIS A 350 -12.00 -9.36 34.17
CA HIS A 350 -11.05 -8.81 33.19
C HIS A 350 -11.78 -8.01 32.11
N SER A 351 -12.61 -7.05 32.53
CA SER A 351 -13.10 -6.03 31.59
C SER A 351 -11.89 -5.19 31.16
N TRP A 352 -11.52 -5.31 29.89
CA TRP A 352 -10.51 -4.49 29.23
C TRP A 352 -10.97 -3.02 29.11
N ASP A 353 -12.26 -2.74 29.39
CA ASP A 353 -12.88 -1.41 29.35
C ASP A 353 -12.35 -0.46 30.45
N HIS A 354 -11.64 -0.98 31.45
CA HIS A 354 -11.00 -0.16 32.50
C HIS A 354 -9.61 0.38 32.13
N LEU A 355 -9.09 0.06 30.92
CA LEU A 355 -7.77 0.53 30.44
C LEU A 355 -7.74 2.00 29.98
N HIS A 356 -8.73 2.82 30.35
CA HIS A 356 -8.78 4.24 30.01
C HIS A 356 -7.69 5.10 30.67
N ASP A 357 -6.88 4.57 31.60
CA ASP A 357 -5.72 5.28 32.12
C ASP A 357 -4.55 5.20 31.12
N GLN A 358 -4.27 6.34 30.49
CA GLN A 358 -3.20 6.55 29.50
C GLN A 358 -1.78 6.32 30.05
N ASP A 359 -1.61 6.02 31.34
CA ASP A 359 -0.30 5.86 31.96
C ASP A 359 0.45 4.64 31.41
N HIS A 360 -0.26 3.58 31.01
CA HIS A 360 0.35 2.41 30.35
C HIS A 360 0.89 2.71 28.95
N LEU A 361 0.31 3.70 28.26
CA LEU A 361 0.80 4.18 26.97
C LEU A 361 2.06 5.05 27.13
N ARG A 362 2.27 5.64 28.31
CA ARG A 362 3.40 6.53 28.63
C ARG A 362 4.65 5.80 29.12
N SER A 363 4.50 4.65 29.81
CA SER A 363 5.62 3.75 30.11
C SER A 363 5.14 2.39 30.61
N TRP A 364 5.75 1.31 30.12
CA TRP A 364 5.52 -0.05 30.63
C TRP A 364 6.09 -0.24 32.07
N ASP A 365 7.01 0.63 32.51
CA ASP A 365 7.54 0.69 33.89
C ASP A 365 6.47 1.17 34.92
N HIS A 366 5.34 1.72 34.47
CA HIS A 366 4.28 2.30 35.32
C HIS A 366 3.06 1.38 35.53
N LEU A 367 3.15 0.10 35.12
CA LEU A 367 2.10 -0.88 35.40
C LEU A 367 2.03 -1.11 36.93
N CYS A 368 0.93 -0.66 37.55
CA CYS A 368 0.71 -0.72 39.00
C CYS A 368 0.73 -2.18 39.46
N PRO A 369 1.34 -2.54 40.61
CA PRO A 369 1.34 -3.90 41.17
C PRO A 369 -0.05 -4.56 41.33
N ASP A 370 -1.12 -3.76 41.29
CA ASP A 370 -2.52 -4.19 41.36
C ASP A 370 -3.15 -4.54 40.00
N ASP A 371 -2.53 -4.24 38.85
CA ASP A 371 -3.06 -4.61 37.52
C ASP A 371 -3.06 -6.15 37.34
N CYS A 372 -4.03 -6.69 36.58
CA CYS A 372 -4.03 -8.14 36.34
C CYS A 372 -2.79 -8.57 35.54
N THR A 373 -2.25 -9.74 35.87
CA THR A 373 -1.02 -10.28 35.26
C THR A 373 -1.11 -10.36 33.73
N ASP A 374 -2.30 -10.60 33.20
CA ASP A 374 -2.54 -10.80 31.77
C ASP A 374 -2.48 -9.47 30.99
N GLN A 375 -3.03 -8.38 31.54
CA GLN A 375 -2.93 -7.03 30.95
C GLN A 375 -1.48 -6.57 30.85
N ARG A 376 -0.71 -6.72 31.93
CA ARG A 376 0.72 -6.38 31.91
C ARG A 376 1.47 -7.18 30.86
N THR A 377 1.14 -8.46 30.71
CA THR A 377 1.79 -9.34 29.74
C THR A 377 1.46 -8.93 28.30
N VAL A 378 0.21 -8.58 27.99
CA VAL A 378 -0.19 -8.11 26.65
C VAL A 378 0.54 -6.81 26.28
N TRP A 379 0.58 -5.83 27.17
CA TRP A 379 1.28 -4.56 26.91
C TRP A 379 2.79 -4.72 26.80
N ALA A 380 3.38 -5.63 27.58
CA ALA A 380 4.80 -5.99 27.43
C ALA A 380 5.08 -6.63 26.06
N ILE A 381 4.17 -7.49 25.56
CA ILE A 381 4.25 -8.04 24.20
C ILE A 381 4.18 -6.93 23.16
N PHE A 382 3.19 -6.04 23.21
CA PHE A 382 3.08 -4.93 22.24
C PHE A 382 4.31 -4.04 22.26
N SER A 383 4.78 -3.65 23.44
CA SER A 383 5.99 -2.85 23.60
C SER A 383 7.22 -3.53 23.00
N PHE A 384 7.40 -4.83 23.24
CA PHE A 384 8.49 -5.61 22.65
C PHE A 384 8.41 -5.66 21.12
N LEU A 385 7.22 -5.87 20.56
CA LEU A 385 7.03 -5.97 19.11
C LEU A 385 7.35 -4.64 18.42
N VAL A 386 6.86 -3.51 18.95
CA VAL A 386 7.18 -2.18 18.40
C VAL A 386 8.67 -1.87 18.54
N TRP A 387 9.27 -2.21 19.69
CA TRP A 387 10.71 -2.09 19.89
C TRP A 387 11.51 -2.86 18.84
N ASP A 388 11.06 -4.06 18.47
CA ASP A 388 11.73 -4.83 17.43
C ASP A 388 11.54 -4.23 16.03
N CYS A 389 10.36 -3.70 15.73
CA CYS A 389 10.12 -2.94 14.50
C CYS A 389 11.08 -1.75 14.39
N MET A 390 11.30 -1.02 15.49
CA MET A 390 12.24 0.12 15.52
C MET A 390 13.67 -0.30 15.20
N ALA A 391 14.13 -1.45 15.72
CA ALA A 391 15.43 -2.01 15.38
C ALA A 391 15.58 -2.32 13.88
N GLU A 392 14.47 -2.63 13.20
CA GLU A 392 14.48 -3.00 11.78
C GLU A 392 14.45 -1.76 10.86
N VAL A 393 13.75 -0.68 11.24
CA VAL A 393 13.50 0.45 10.32
C VAL A 393 14.24 1.76 10.62
N LEU A 394 14.70 2.00 11.85
CA LEU A 394 15.32 3.26 12.23
C LEU A 394 16.85 3.21 12.10
N GLU A 395 17.49 4.21 11.48
CA GLU A 395 18.96 4.30 11.45
C GLU A 395 19.53 4.37 12.87
N GLU A 396 18.91 5.17 13.74
CA GLU A 396 19.29 5.32 15.14
C GLU A 396 18.04 5.19 16.06
N PRO A 397 17.65 3.97 16.44
CA PRO A 397 16.52 3.78 17.35
C PRO A 397 16.85 4.31 18.75
N GLU A 398 15.94 5.10 19.31
CA GLU A 398 16.05 5.62 20.67
C GLU A 398 15.85 4.51 21.70
N ALA A 399 16.71 4.45 22.71
CA ALA A 399 16.60 3.44 23.76
C ALA A 399 15.41 3.67 24.71
N LYS A 400 14.91 4.90 24.84
CA LYS A 400 13.73 5.25 25.65
C LYS A 400 13.01 6.44 24.99
N PRO A 401 12.12 6.18 24.03
CA PRO A 401 11.38 7.25 23.36
C PRO A 401 10.50 8.02 24.35
N SER A 402 10.45 9.34 24.19
CA SER A 402 9.54 10.19 24.96
C SER A 402 8.09 9.83 24.61
N GLY A 403 7.26 9.53 25.62
CA GLY A 403 5.84 9.21 25.40
C GLY A 403 5.52 7.71 25.27
N GLY A 404 6.44 6.82 25.64
CA GLY A 404 6.16 5.39 25.75
C GLY A 404 5.90 4.72 24.39
N ILE A 405 4.90 3.83 24.33
CA ILE A 405 4.61 3.05 23.12
C ILE A 405 4.09 3.93 21.97
N ILE A 406 3.37 5.01 22.27
CA ILE A 406 2.92 5.98 21.27
C ILE A 406 4.11 6.75 20.68
N GLY A 407 5.06 7.16 21.52
CA GLY A 407 6.32 7.75 21.05
C GLY A 407 7.11 6.81 20.14
N MET A 408 7.03 5.50 20.35
CA MET A 408 7.62 4.51 19.43
C MET A 408 6.90 4.49 18.07
N ILE A 409 5.56 4.54 18.06
CA ILE A 409 4.76 4.60 16.82
C ILE A 409 5.05 5.88 16.02
N GLU A 410 5.20 7.02 16.69
CA GLU A 410 5.58 8.29 16.06
C GLU A 410 6.93 8.18 15.34
N GLN A 411 7.92 7.54 15.97
CA GLN A 411 9.23 7.31 15.33
C GLN A 411 9.14 6.36 14.13
N LEU A 412 8.35 5.29 14.25
CA LEU A 412 8.09 4.38 13.12
C LEU A 412 7.42 5.12 11.96
N SER A 413 6.47 6.01 12.24
CA SER A 413 5.78 6.82 11.24
C SER A 413 6.74 7.77 10.51
N ALA A 414 7.63 8.43 11.26
CA ALA A 414 8.66 9.30 10.72
C ALA A 414 9.66 8.59 9.80
N SER A 415 9.86 7.27 9.97
CA SER A 415 10.78 6.49 9.14
C SER A 415 10.36 6.37 7.67
N GLY A 416 9.06 6.45 7.38
CA GLY A 416 8.48 6.21 6.05
C GLY A 416 8.69 4.79 5.50
N ARG A 417 9.18 3.84 6.31
CA ARG A 417 9.43 2.44 5.93
C ARG A 417 8.27 1.50 6.30
N VAL A 418 7.46 1.90 7.27
CA VAL A 418 6.21 1.22 7.63
C VAL A 418 5.05 2.01 7.02
N GLU A 419 4.01 1.31 6.57
CA GLU A 419 2.86 1.96 5.97
C GLU A 419 2.09 2.80 7.00
N ALA A 420 1.96 4.10 6.73
CA ALA A 420 1.35 5.06 7.65
C ALA A 420 -0.08 4.69 8.06
N ALA A 421 -0.86 4.10 7.13
CA ALA A 421 -2.23 3.67 7.41
C ALA A 421 -2.29 2.55 8.47
N LEU A 422 -1.32 1.63 8.49
CA LEU A 422 -1.24 0.58 9.50
C LEU A 422 -0.87 1.16 10.86
N LEU A 423 0.10 2.07 10.90
CA LEU A 423 0.51 2.72 12.15
C LEU A 423 -0.61 3.57 12.77
N GLN A 424 -1.35 4.30 11.93
CA GLN A 424 -2.51 5.10 12.37
C GLN A 424 -3.61 4.22 12.95
N GLU A 425 -3.90 3.07 12.33
CA GLU A 425 -4.87 2.10 12.84
C GLU A 425 -4.43 1.53 14.20
N VAL A 426 -3.15 1.16 14.36
CA VAL A 426 -2.61 0.70 15.67
C VAL A 426 -2.79 1.77 16.74
N GLU A 427 -2.41 3.01 16.43
CA GLU A 427 -2.53 4.15 17.35
C GLU A 427 -3.99 4.38 17.78
N GLN A 428 -4.92 4.32 16.83
CA GLN A 428 -6.35 4.45 17.09
C GLN A 428 -6.85 3.30 17.98
N CYS A 429 -6.55 2.05 17.62
CA CYS A 429 -6.96 0.88 18.39
C CYS A 429 -6.46 0.90 19.85
N TRP A 430 -5.23 1.37 20.07
CA TRP A 430 -4.69 1.49 21.42
C TRP A 430 -5.25 2.67 22.21
N THR A 431 -5.65 3.73 21.51
CA THR A 431 -6.35 4.86 22.12
C THR A 431 -7.76 4.47 22.57
N GLU A 432 -8.45 3.66 21.78
CA GLU A 432 -9.78 3.13 22.09
C GLU A 432 -9.72 2.11 23.24
N GLY A 433 -8.73 1.20 23.21
CA GLY A 433 -8.33 0.36 24.35
C GLY A 433 -9.30 -0.76 24.74
N ASP A 434 -10.46 -0.87 24.10
CA ASP A 434 -11.41 -1.96 24.31
C ASP A 434 -10.91 -3.28 23.68
N ALA A 435 -11.54 -4.40 24.07
CA ALA A 435 -11.09 -5.72 23.64
C ALA A 435 -11.11 -5.93 22.12
N GLU A 436 -12.10 -5.41 21.40
CA GLU A 436 -12.19 -5.55 19.94
C GLU A 436 -11.11 -4.70 19.26
N SER A 437 -10.89 -3.48 19.75
CA SER A 437 -9.80 -2.61 19.29
C SER A 437 -8.42 -3.23 19.53
N LEU A 438 -8.19 -3.83 20.70
CA LEU A 438 -6.94 -4.54 20.97
C LEU A 438 -6.78 -5.76 20.05
N LEU A 439 -7.84 -6.53 19.79
CA LEU A 439 -7.82 -7.63 18.81
C LEU A 439 -7.55 -7.14 17.39
N GLN A 440 -8.08 -5.98 17.01
CA GLN A 440 -7.80 -5.35 15.73
C GLN A 440 -6.32 -4.95 15.64
N SER A 441 -5.76 -4.34 16.69
CA SER A 441 -4.33 -3.99 16.73
C SER A 441 -3.41 -5.19 16.52
N LEU A 442 -3.81 -6.40 16.95
CA LEU A 442 -3.07 -7.64 16.67
C LEU A 442 -2.96 -7.91 15.17
N ARG A 443 -4.07 -7.82 14.42
CA ARG A 443 -4.07 -8.10 12.97
C ARG A 443 -3.19 -7.09 12.23
N VAL A 444 -3.27 -5.83 12.65
CA VAL A 444 -2.49 -4.74 12.07
C VAL A 444 -1.00 -4.93 12.36
N LEU A 445 -0.62 -5.21 13.62
CA LEU A 445 0.76 -5.53 13.97
C LEU A 445 1.26 -6.79 13.26
N ALA A 446 0.43 -7.81 13.11
CA ALA A 446 0.80 -9.03 12.39
C ALA A 446 1.19 -8.70 10.94
N GLN A 447 0.43 -7.83 10.27
CA GLN A 447 0.76 -7.38 8.93
C GLN A 447 2.08 -6.59 8.89
N VAL A 448 2.30 -5.68 9.84
CA VAL A 448 3.57 -4.93 9.95
C VAL A 448 4.75 -5.88 10.13
N LEU A 449 4.65 -6.87 11.02
CA LEU A 449 5.71 -7.85 11.25
C LEU A 449 5.98 -8.72 10.01
N ARG A 450 4.93 -9.11 9.28
CA ARG A 450 5.07 -9.86 8.02
C ARG A 450 5.80 -9.05 6.95
N ASP A 451 5.59 -7.74 6.91
CA ASP A 451 6.23 -6.84 5.94
C ASP A 451 7.70 -6.57 6.27
N LEU A 452 8.04 -6.50 7.55
CA LEU A 452 9.39 -6.20 8.01
C LEU A 452 10.33 -7.41 8.08
N HIS A 453 9.80 -8.63 8.17
CA HIS A 453 10.62 -9.83 8.42
C HIS A 453 10.56 -10.92 7.34
N PRO A 454 10.72 -10.61 6.04
CA PRO A 454 10.84 -11.65 5.01
C PRO A 454 12.11 -12.50 5.24
N LEU A 455 12.06 -13.76 4.79
CA LEU A 455 13.16 -14.73 4.87
C LEU A 455 14.31 -14.34 3.94
N GLN A 456 13.97 -14.05 2.69
CA GLN A 456 14.96 -13.58 1.72
C GLN A 456 15.14 -12.07 1.91
N GLU A 457 16.40 -11.66 2.04
CA GLU A 457 16.81 -10.27 1.84
C GLU A 457 16.65 -9.90 0.36
N GLY A 458 15.40 -9.74 -0.04
CA GLY A 458 15.00 -9.28 -1.36
C GLY A 458 14.98 -7.76 -1.42
N LEU A 459 15.10 -7.24 -2.63
CA LEU A 459 14.71 -5.87 -2.89
C LEU A 459 13.21 -5.84 -3.13
N GLN A 460 12.48 -5.05 -2.33
CA GLN A 460 11.10 -4.71 -2.63
C GLN A 460 11.09 -3.86 -3.91
N LEU A 461 10.35 -4.32 -4.91
CA LEU A 461 10.19 -3.64 -6.19
C LEU A 461 8.90 -2.82 -6.15
N SER A 462 8.97 -1.55 -6.55
CA SER A 462 7.76 -0.75 -6.77
C SER A 462 6.97 -1.29 -7.97
N SER A 463 5.71 -0.86 -8.10
CA SER A 463 5.01 -0.97 -9.38
C SER A 463 5.83 -0.26 -10.47
N SER A 464 5.82 -0.83 -11.68
CA SER A 464 6.57 -0.28 -12.81
C SER A 464 5.90 0.98 -13.34
N VAL A 465 6.66 2.08 -13.42
CA VAL A 465 6.27 3.30 -14.14
C VAL A 465 7.16 3.45 -15.36
N GLU A 466 6.63 3.28 -16.57
CA GLU A 466 7.42 3.27 -17.82
C GLU A 466 8.62 2.29 -17.79
N GLY A 467 8.41 1.08 -17.25
CA GLY A 467 9.45 0.05 -17.12
C GLY A 467 10.47 0.32 -16.01
N LEU A 468 10.33 1.39 -15.21
CA LEU A 468 11.18 1.69 -14.07
C LEU A 468 10.63 1.04 -12.79
N PHE A 469 11.45 0.21 -12.16
CA PHE A 469 11.22 -0.38 -10.86
C PHE A 469 12.15 0.30 -9.86
N SER A 470 11.60 0.95 -8.83
CA SER A 470 12.39 1.41 -7.70
C SER A 470 12.68 0.23 -6.80
N CYS A 471 13.93 0.09 -6.38
CA CYS A 471 14.38 -1.00 -5.52
C CYS A 471 14.58 -0.45 -4.11
N ARG A 472 13.94 -1.07 -3.13
CA ARG A 472 14.16 -0.77 -1.71
C ARG A 472 14.63 -2.04 -0.99
N PRO A 473 15.74 -2.00 -0.22
CA PRO A 473 16.10 -3.13 0.61
C PRO A 473 15.01 -3.36 1.65
N SER A 474 14.61 -4.63 1.82
CA SER A 474 13.61 -5.03 2.83
C SER A 474 14.10 -4.73 4.25
N ARG A 475 15.40 -4.87 4.48
CA ARG A 475 16.06 -4.61 5.77
C ARG A 475 16.93 -3.37 5.71
N LEU A 476 16.96 -2.63 6.81
CA LEU A 476 17.94 -1.56 6.97
C LEU A 476 19.30 -2.15 7.29
N HIS A 477 20.31 -1.73 6.54
CA HIS A 477 21.69 -2.11 6.78
C HIS A 477 22.48 -0.87 7.16
N ARG A 478 23.19 -0.92 8.29
CA ARG A 478 23.93 0.22 8.83
C ARG A 478 25.40 0.01 8.59
N VAL A 479 25.99 0.86 7.77
CA VAL A 479 27.43 0.87 7.52
C VAL A 479 28.12 1.56 8.69
N THR A 480 29.04 0.84 9.35
CA THR A 480 29.74 1.24 10.58
C THR A 480 31.25 1.06 10.46
N SER A 481 31.99 1.54 11.45
CA SER A 481 33.44 1.34 11.56
C SER A 481 33.83 -0.04 12.10
N PHE A 482 32.86 -0.86 12.54
CA PHE A 482 33.14 -2.14 13.15
C PHE A 482 33.85 -3.08 12.16
N GLN A 483 34.87 -3.79 12.62
CA GLN A 483 35.64 -4.71 11.76
C GLN A 483 35.26 -6.18 12.00
N GLY A 484 34.42 -6.44 13.00
CA GLY A 484 34.17 -7.78 13.51
C GLY A 484 35.25 -8.28 14.47
N VAL A 485 35.03 -9.49 14.95
CA VAL A 485 35.82 -10.22 15.93
C VAL A 485 36.10 -11.61 15.38
N SER A 486 37.32 -12.11 15.57
CA SER A 486 37.67 -13.44 15.07
C SER A 486 36.79 -14.55 15.71
N PRO A 487 36.37 -15.57 14.95
CA PRO A 487 35.57 -16.67 15.49
C PRO A 487 36.23 -17.45 16.63
N ARG A 488 37.56 -17.38 16.75
CA ARG A 488 38.29 -17.99 17.88
C ARG A 488 38.06 -17.22 19.18
N VAL A 489 38.03 -15.89 19.13
CA VAL A 489 37.81 -15.05 20.32
C VAL A 489 36.35 -15.14 20.77
N ILE A 490 35.40 -15.13 19.83
CA ILE A 490 33.97 -15.37 20.12
C ILE A 490 33.79 -16.71 20.84
N ARG A 491 34.32 -17.79 20.27
CA ARG A 491 34.25 -19.13 20.90
C ARG A 491 34.90 -19.16 22.27
N LYS A 492 36.06 -18.50 22.44
CA LYS A 492 36.75 -18.44 23.73
C LYS A 492 35.87 -17.78 24.80
N ALA A 493 35.25 -16.64 24.49
CA ALA A 493 34.37 -15.91 25.40
C ALA A 493 33.11 -16.70 25.79
N LEU A 494 32.55 -17.47 24.86
CA LEU A 494 31.41 -18.36 25.15
C LEU A 494 31.82 -19.62 25.93
N SER A 495 33.04 -20.13 25.71
CA SER A 495 33.55 -21.35 26.38
C SER A 495 34.04 -21.13 27.81
N SER A 496 34.33 -19.90 28.20
CA SER A 496 34.75 -19.57 29.58
C SER A 496 33.59 -19.63 30.59
N MET A 497 32.37 -19.90 30.14
CA MET A 497 31.23 -20.11 31.02
C MET A 497 31.27 -21.48 31.69
N VAL A 498 31.23 -21.49 33.01
CA VAL A 498 30.84 -22.67 33.80
C VAL A 498 29.37 -22.47 34.19
N PRO A 499 28.45 -23.39 33.87
CA PRO A 499 27.08 -23.32 34.36
C PRO A 499 27.10 -23.26 35.90
N SER A 500 26.47 -22.24 36.50
CA SER A 500 26.34 -22.18 37.95
C SER A 500 25.46 -23.34 38.43
N SER A 501 26.04 -24.25 39.20
CA SER A 501 25.33 -25.40 39.79
C SER A 501 24.55 -25.04 41.06
N SER A 502 24.51 -23.75 41.43
CA SER A 502 24.20 -23.30 42.79
C SER A 502 22.75 -22.85 43.01
N ASP A 503 21.93 -22.74 41.97
CA ASP A 503 20.57 -22.16 42.10
C ASP A 503 19.47 -23.18 41.80
N GLN A 504 19.25 -24.12 42.73
CA GLN A 504 18.24 -25.19 42.62
C GLN A 504 16.80 -24.63 42.61
N ASP A 505 16.58 -23.41 43.12
CA ASP A 505 15.26 -22.80 43.29
C ASP A 505 14.80 -21.91 42.13
N ALA A 506 15.67 -21.59 41.16
CA ALA A 506 15.31 -20.75 40.01
C ALA A 506 14.49 -21.51 38.95
N THR A 507 13.45 -20.86 38.39
CA THR A 507 12.67 -21.42 37.28
C THR A 507 13.57 -21.62 36.05
N LEU A 508 13.22 -22.60 35.18
CA LEU A 508 14.00 -22.88 33.97
C LEU A 508 14.18 -21.63 33.09
N LEU A 509 13.13 -20.82 32.94
CA LEU A 509 13.17 -19.56 32.18
C LEU A 509 14.12 -18.52 32.81
N ALA A 510 14.12 -18.40 34.14
CA ALA A 510 15.02 -17.47 34.83
C ALA A 510 16.50 -17.85 34.63
N ARG A 511 16.81 -19.17 34.68
CA ARG A 511 18.17 -19.67 34.39
C ARG A 511 18.58 -19.38 32.94
N GLN A 512 17.70 -19.66 31.98
CA GLN A 512 17.97 -19.41 30.55
C GLN A 512 18.17 -17.91 30.24
N HIS A 513 17.37 -17.03 30.85
CA HIS A 513 17.50 -15.59 30.68
C HIS A 513 18.80 -15.06 31.30
N MET A 514 19.16 -15.53 32.49
CA MET A 514 20.43 -15.21 33.13
C MET A 514 21.61 -15.64 32.26
N GLU A 515 21.59 -16.87 31.74
CA GLU A 515 22.61 -17.38 30.84
C GLU A 515 22.74 -16.51 29.56
N ALA A 516 21.63 -16.12 28.94
CA ALA A 516 21.64 -15.24 27.79
C ALA A 516 22.27 -13.87 28.11
N CYS A 517 21.90 -13.26 29.24
CA CYS A 517 22.47 -11.98 29.70
C CYS A 517 23.99 -12.06 29.90
N ILE A 518 24.48 -13.13 30.55
CA ILE A 518 25.93 -13.29 30.77
C ILE A 518 26.65 -13.54 29.43
N ARG A 519 26.07 -14.34 28.51
CA ARG A 519 26.66 -14.55 27.18
C ARG A 519 26.79 -13.24 26.41
N ILE A 520 25.77 -12.38 26.46
CA ILE A 520 25.82 -11.02 25.90
C ILE A 520 26.95 -10.21 26.54
N ALA A 521 27.04 -10.20 27.88
CA ALA A 521 28.10 -9.48 28.59
C ALA A 521 29.51 -9.92 28.16
N CYS A 522 29.76 -11.24 28.10
CA CYS A 522 31.05 -11.79 27.67
C CYS A 522 31.40 -11.41 26.22
N LEU A 523 30.41 -11.43 25.33
CA LEU A 523 30.61 -11.05 23.92
C LEU A 523 30.87 -9.54 23.77
N LEU A 524 30.21 -8.69 24.55
CA LEU A 524 30.45 -7.25 24.54
C LEU A 524 31.84 -6.88 25.08
N ASP A 525 32.31 -7.59 26.11
CA ASP A 525 33.67 -7.40 26.65
C ASP A 525 34.76 -7.78 25.63
N VAL A 526 34.45 -8.62 24.64
CA VAL A 526 35.36 -8.93 23.53
C VAL A 526 35.44 -7.78 22.52
N VAL A 527 34.32 -7.11 22.26
CA VAL A 527 34.28 -5.94 21.34
C VAL A 527 35.06 -4.77 21.93
N GLN A 528 34.94 -4.54 23.24
CA GLN A 528 35.66 -3.50 23.95
C GLN A 528 36.45 -4.10 25.13
N PRO A 529 37.65 -4.65 24.88
CA PRO A 529 38.44 -5.28 25.93
C PRO A 529 38.85 -4.25 27.00
N LYS A 530 38.17 -4.29 28.15
CA LYS A 530 38.60 -3.58 29.35
C LYS A 530 39.84 -4.29 29.94
N ARG A 531 40.69 -3.55 30.65
CA ARG A 531 41.86 -4.11 31.35
C ARG A 531 41.50 -5.10 32.47
N THR A 532 40.24 -5.12 32.92
CA THR A 532 39.74 -6.01 33.98
C THR A 532 38.64 -6.92 33.41
N THR A 533 38.92 -8.21 33.32
CA THR A 533 37.91 -9.24 32.99
C THR A 533 37.01 -9.42 34.21
N ILE A 534 35.70 -9.22 34.06
CA ILE A 534 34.73 -9.42 35.13
C ILE A 534 34.26 -10.88 35.10
N ASP A 535 34.38 -11.57 36.23
CA ASP A 535 33.84 -12.92 36.39
C ASP A 535 32.37 -12.84 36.80
N PHE A 536 31.47 -13.31 35.93
CA PHE A 536 30.03 -13.32 36.14
C PHE A 536 29.51 -14.64 36.73
N SER A 537 30.37 -15.63 36.99
CA SER A 537 29.97 -16.98 37.36
C SER A 537 29.04 -17.05 38.59
N ASN A 538 29.14 -16.07 39.50
CA ASN A 538 28.29 -15.95 40.69
C ASN A 538 27.64 -14.55 40.85
N ALA A 539 27.59 -13.75 39.78
CA ALA A 539 27.04 -12.39 39.87
C ALA A 539 25.50 -12.42 39.91
N PRO A 540 24.83 -11.56 40.71
CA PRO A 540 23.39 -11.35 40.60
C PRO A 540 23.00 -10.83 39.22
N ILE A 541 21.81 -11.21 38.71
CA ILE A 541 21.33 -10.78 37.37
C ILE A 541 21.30 -9.26 37.21
N ALA A 542 20.95 -8.52 38.27
CA ALA A 542 20.95 -7.05 38.25
C ALA A 542 22.34 -6.48 37.96
N THR A 543 23.41 -7.09 38.50
CA THR A 543 24.79 -6.70 38.24
C THR A 543 25.18 -6.96 36.79
N VAL A 544 24.76 -8.10 36.23
CA VAL A 544 25.01 -8.44 34.82
C VAL A 544 24.30 -7.45 33.91
N ILE A 545 23.01 -7.18 34.15
CA ILE A 545 22.21 -6.20 33.38
C ILE A 545 22.86 -4.81 33.44
N GLN A 546 23.27 -4.36 34.62
CA GLN A 546 23.91 -3.06 34.79
C GLN A 546 25.24 -2.97 34.03
N HIS A 547 26.04 -4.05 34.03
CA HIS A 547 27.27 -4.10 33.23
C HIS A 547 26.99 -4.00 31.74
N VAL A 548 26.02 -4.77 31.22
CA VAL A 548 25.65 -4.73 29.80
C VAL A 548 25.21 -3.32 29.40
N ARG A 549 24.31 -2.68 30.18
CA ARG A 549 23.87 -1.30 29.93
C ARG A 549 25.05 -0.32 29.91
N PHE A 550 25.97 -0.44 30.85
CA PHE A 550 27.17 0.39 30.92
C PHE A 550 28.10 0.18 29.72
N VAL A 551 28.29 -1.05 29.26
CA VAL A 551 29.13 -1.33 28.09
C VAL A 551 28.50 -0.76 26.82
N LEU A 552 27.20 -0.96 26.61
CA LEU A 552 26.47 -0.46 25.44
C LEU A 552 26.34 1.08 25.40
N SER A 553 26.59 1.78 26.51
CA SER A 553 26.66 3.25 26.55
C SER A 553 28.02 3.82 26.17
N ASN A 554 29.04 2.98 25.97
CA ASN A 554 30.38 3.44 25.61
C ASN A 554 30.47 3.89 24.14
N PRO A 555 31.43 4.76 23.79
CA PRO A 555 31.61 5.24 22.41
C PRO A 555 31.83 4.14 21.36
N ALA A 556 32.34 2.98 21.78
CA ALA A 556 32.52 1.82 20.90
C ALA A 556 31.20 1.23 20.37
N PHE A 557 30.06 1.64 20.94
CA PHE A 557 28.71 1.20 20.57
C PHE A 557 27.82 2.38 20.13
N ASN A 558 28.40 3.49 19.71
CA ASN A 558 27.64 4.54 19.03
C ASN A 558 27.25 4.07 17.60
N SER A 559 26.35 4.80 16.95
CA SER A 559 25.82 4.45 15.62
C SER A 559 26.85 4.47 14.49
N GLU A 560 27.97 5.18 14.65
CA GLU A 560 29.08 5.16 13.69
C GLU A 560 29.96 3.92 13.86
N ALA A 561 30.13 3.43 15.09
CA ALA A 561 31.06 2.36 15.43
C ALA A 561 30.41 0.97 15.50
N PHE A 562 29.08 0.89 15.65
CA PHE A 562 28.37 -0.36 15.85
C PHE A 562 26.91 -0.26 15.39
N ASP A 563 26.33 -1.35 14.87
CA ASP A 563 24.96 -1.35 14.36
C ASP A 563 23.96 -1.00 15.48
N ALA A 564 23.30 0.15 15.32
CA ALA A 564 22.37 0.68 16.32
C ALA A 564 21.12 -0.20 16.50
N GLY A 565 20.68 -0.94 15.49
CA GLY A 565 19.59 -1.91 15.57
C GLY A 565 19.98 -3.16 16.36
N VAL A 566 21.18 -3.69 16.15
CA VAL A 566 21.73 -4.79 16.97
C VAL A 566 21.83 -4.35 18.43
N ARG A 567 22.39 -3.15 18.68
CA ARG A 567 22.42 -2.55 20.02
C ARG A 567 21.02 -2.44 20.65
N HIS A 568 20.02 -2.00 19.87
CA HIS A 568 18.65 -1.85 20.34
C HIS A 568 18.01 -3.19 20.71
N ARG A 569 18.24 -4.26 19.93
CA ARG A 569 17.80 -5.63 20.28
C ARG A 569 18.50 -6.16 21.53
N LEU A 570 19.78 -5.87 21.72
CA LEU A 570 20.48 -6.28 22.95
C LEU A 570 19.87 -5.61 24.20
N LEU A 571 19.45 -4.35 24.09
CA LEU A 571 18.74 -3.66 25.17
C LEU A 571 17.37 -4.29 25.47
N SER A 572 16.65 -4.81 24.45
CA SER A 572 15.37 -5.49 24.69
C SER A 572 15.51 -6.78 25.50
N VAL A 573 16.63 -7.50 25.40
CA VAL A 573 16.93 -8.67 26.25
C VAL A 573 16.98 -8.30 27.73
N LEU A 574 17.45 -7.08 28.04
CA LEU A 574 17.56 -6.58 29.42
C LEU A 574 16.24 -6.02 29.93
N GLU A 575 15.47 -5.40 29.04
CA GLU A 575 14.23 -4.70 29.36
C GLU A 575 13.06 -5.69 29.56
N PHE A 576 12.98 -6.73 28.72
CA PHE A 576 11.86 -7.67 28.72
C PHE A 576 12.27 -9.02 29.31
N ASN A 577 12.00 -9.23 30.60
CA ASN A 577 12.35 -10.47 31.29
C ASN A 577 11.31 -11.59 31.04
N PRO A 578 11.66 -12.67 30.32
CA PRO A 578 10.72 -13.75 29.98
C PRO A 578 10.28 -14.56 31.21
N ALA A 579 11.07 -14.62 32.28
CA ALA A 579 10.71 -15.33 33.50
C ALA A 579 9.67 -14.56 34.32
N GLN A 580 9.76 -13.23 34.35
CA GLN A 580 8.77 -12.38 35.01
C GLN A 580 7.43 -12.37 34.26
N LEU A 581 7.49 -12.41 32.93
CA LEU A 581 6.30 -12.41 32.07
C LEU A 581 5.72 -13.83 31.83
N GLY A 582 6.45 -14.89 32.19
CA GLY A 582 6.03 -16.27 31.92
C GLY A 582 5.97 -16.62 30.43
N LEU A 583 6.77 -15.94 29.58
CA LEU A 583 6.70 -16.05 28.12
C LEU A 583 7.88 -16.85 27.55
N GLY A 584 7.65 -18.14 27.25
CA GLY A 584 8.65 -19.00 26.61
C GLY A 584 9.02 -18.57 25.18
N SER A 585 8.06 -18.05 24.40
CA SER A 585 8.30 -17.50 23.06
C SER A 585 9.22 -16.28 23.07
N LEU A 586 9.13 -15.44 24.12
CA LEU A 586 10.06 -14.33 24.32
C LEU A 586 11.48 -14.82 24.61
N MET A 587 11.63 -15.92 25.37
CA MET A 587 12.95 -16.53 25.58
C MET A 587 13.56 -17.05 24.25
N GLN A 588 12.74 -17.61 23.36
CA GLN A 588 13.19 -18.02 22.02
C GLN A 588 13.68 -16.81 21.20
N LEU A 589 12.97 -15.68 21.25
CA LEU A 589 13.40 -14.43 20.61
C LEU A 589 14.72 -13.90 21.19
N HIS A 590 14.93 -14.02 22.50
CA HIS A 590 16.20 -13.63 23.13
C HIS A 590 17.36 -14.55 22.72
N GLN A 591 17.10 -15.85 22.54
CA GLN A 591 18.09 -16.79 22.00
C GLN A 591 18.43 -16.47 20.54
N GLU A 592 17.44 -16.12 19.74
CA GLU A 592 17.65 -15.70 18.35
C GLU A 592 18.44 -14.39 18.29
N THR A 593 18.12 -13.40 19.13
CA THR A 593 18.90 -12.15 19.25
C THR A 593 20.36 -12.44 19.60
N LEU A 594 20.63 -13.40 20.49
CA LEU A 594 22.00 -13.81 20.83
C LEU A 594 22.70 -14.51 19.64
N SER A 595 21.98 -15.33 18.87
CA SER A 595 22.49 -16.00 17.67
C SER A 595 22.83 -15.00 16.56
N GLU A 596 21.93 -14.04 16.30
CA GLU A 596 22.15 -12.92 15.38
C GLU A 596 23.34 -12.07 15.83
N PHE A 597 23.44 -11.76 17.13
CA PHE A 597 24.56 -11.00 17.67
C PHE A 597 25.89 -11.74 17.47
N GLN A 598 25.95 -13.06 17.72
CA GLN A 598 27.15 -13.86 17.46
C GLN A 598 27.54 -13.86 15.99
N THR A 599 26.56 -13.89 15.09
CA THR A 599 26.78 -13.86 13.64
C THR A 599 27.29 -12.49 13.20
N TYR A 600 26.65 -11.42 13.67
CA TYR A 600 27.08 -10.04 13.45
C TYR A 600 28.51 -9.80 13.95
N LEU A 601 28.90 -10.36 15.09
CA LEU A 601 30.26 -10.18 15.61
C LEU A 601 31.36 -10.77 14.71
N GLN A 602 31.05 -11.60 13.72
CA GLN A 602 32.08 -12.20 12.86
C GLN A 602 32.73 -11.16 11.94
N LEU A 603 33.99 -11.41 11.59
CA LEU A 603 34.73 -10.61 10.61
C LEU A 603 34.00 -10.63 9.25
N GLY A 604 33.88 -9.47 8.60
CA GLY A 604 33.41 -9.37 7.22
C GLY A 604 33.13 -7.94 6.77
N GLU A 605 33.11 -7.74 5.44
CA GLU A 605 32.86 -6.42 4.81
C GLU A 605 31.42 -5.93 4.98
N HIS A 606 30.51 -6.79 5.43
CA HIS A 606 29.14 -6.40 5.72
C HIS A 606 29.04 -5.36 6.86
N HIS A 607 30.12 -5.06 7.59
CA HIS A 607 30.09 -3.99 8.58
C HIS A 607 30.31 -2.62 7.97
N ASN A 608 31.26 -2.52 7.04
CA ASN A 608 31.83 -1.27 6.56
C ASN A 608 31.42 -0.96 5.10
N PHE A 609 30.64 -1.83 4.46
CA PHE A 609 30.33 -1.73 3.05
C PHE A 609 28.94 -2.25 2.69
N GLN A 610 28.25 -1.54 1.78
CA GLN A 610 26.99 -2.00 1.21
C GLN A 610 26.80 -1.54 -0.24
N PHE A 611 26.42 -2.44 -1.15
CA PHE A 611 25.80 -2.06 -2.43
C PHE A 611 24.31 -1.79 -2.27
N ILE A 612 23.88 -0.62 -2.75
CA ILE A 612 22.48 -0.20 -2.78
C ILE A 612 22.03 -0.10 -4.23
N LEU A 613 21.19 -1.04 -4.63
CA LEU A 613 20.45 -0.96 -5.88
C LEU A 613 19.29 0.02 -5.73
N GLU A 614 19.33 1.13 -6.47
CA GLU A 614 18.31 2.20 -6.38
C GLU A 614 17.13 1.92 -7.32
N SER A 615 17.40 1.49 -8.56
CA SER A 615 16.35 1.16 -9.52
C SER A 615 16.83 0.28 -10.66
N VAL A 616 15.87 -0.40 -11.30
CA VAL A 616 16.05 -1.15 -12.54
C VAL A 616 15.06 -0.64 -13.57
N ARG A 617 15.56 -0.25 -14.75
CA ARG A 617 14.71 0.19 -15.88
C ARG A 617 14.77 -0.83 -17.01
N ILE A 618 13.66 -1.52 -17.26
CA ILE A 618 13.52 -2.39 -18.42
C ILE A 618 13.33 -1.52 -19.67
N LEU A 619 14.10 -1.82 -20.73
CA LEU A 619 14.11 -1.06 -21.98
C LEU A 619 13.18 -1.66 -23.07
N CYS A 620 12.64 -2.84 -22.81
CA CYS A 620 11.81 -3.65 -23.71
C CYS A 620 10.47 -4.01 -23.01
N PRO A 621 9.48 -4.65 -23.67
CA PRO A 621 8.19 -4.97 -23.04
C PRO A 621 8.25 -6.02 -21.92
N ALA A 622 9.42 -6.61 -21.65
CA ALA A 622 9.62 -7.57 -20.59
C ALA A 622 9.31 -7.01 -19.19
N LYS A 623 9.03 -7.91 -18.25
CA LYS A 623 8.80 -7.59 -16.84
C LYS A 623 9.96 -8.06 -15.97
N LEU A 624 10.27 -7.29 -14.94
CA LEU A 624 11.15 -7.71 -13.84
C LEU A 624 10.30 -8.38 -12.77
N PHE A 625 10.61 -9.63 -12.44
CA PHE A 625 9.90 -10.38 -11.40
C PHE A 625 10.58 -10.24 -10.04
N SER A 626 11.90 -10.36 -9.98
CA SER A 626 12.62 -10.24 -8.72
C SER A 626 14.07 -9.84 -8.91
N VAL A 627 14.63 -9.27 -7.84
CA VAL A 627 16.06 -9.00 -7.70
C VAL A 627 16.50 -9.46 -6.32
N SER A 628 17.56 -10.26 -6.26
CA SER A 628 18.07 -10.82 -5.03
C SER A 628 19.59 -10.91 -5.01
N ARG A 629 20.17 -10.85 -3.82
CA ARG A 629 21.61 -11.06 -3.61
C ARG A 629 21.89 -12.56 -3.62
N VAL A 630 22.93 -12.98 -4.34
CA VAL A 630 23.35 -14.39 -4.35
C VAL A 630 24.17 -14.72 -3.10
N HIS A 631 25.08 -13.81 -2.74
CA HIS A 631 25.87 -13.84 -1.52
C HIS A 631 26.15 -12.40 -1.06
N GLY A 632 26.57 -12.25 0.21
CA GLY A 632 26.99 -10.95 0.75
C GLY A 632 28.29 -10.41 0.12
N PRO A 633 28.70 -9.19 0.49
CA PRO A 633 29.91 -8.56 -0.04
C PRO A 633 31.17 -9.38 0.29
N VAL A 634 32.06 -9.50 -0.70
CA VAL A 634 33.32 -10.24 -0.61
C VAL A 634 34.48 -9.30 -0.90
N ALA A 635 35.49 -9.28 -0.01
CA ALA A 635 36.71 -8.51 -0.22
C ALA A 635 37.52 -9.06 -1.41
N ILE A 636 38.07 -8.16 -2.22
CA ILE A 636 38.99 -8.43 -3.32
C ILE A 636 40.19 -7.47 -3.24
N ASP A 637 41.19 -7.65 -4.11
CA ASP A 637 42.38 -6.79 -4.17
C ASP A 637 42.02 -5.30 -4.36
N ASN A 638 42.09 -4.54 -3.27
CA ASN A 638 41.74 -3.11 -3.18
C ASN A 638 40.27 -2.80 -3.49
N GLY A 639 39.35 -3.69 -3.11
CA GLY A 639 37.92 -3.50 -3.38
C GLY A 639 36.99 -4.52 -2.72
N VAL A 640 35.71 -4.42 -3.09
CA VAL A 640 34.64 -5.34 -2.65
C VAL A 640 33.78 -5.72 -3.85
N GLU A 641 33.36 -6.98 -3.93
CA GLU A 641 32.43 -7.47 -4.95
C GLU A 641 31.17 -8.12 -4.37
N GLU A 642 30.07 -8.04 -5.09
CA GLU A 642 28.80 -8.69 -4.73
C GLU A 642 28.08 -9.14 -6.02
N VAL A 643 27.45 -10.31 -5.98
CA VAL A 643 26.69 -10.84 -7.12
C VAL A 643 25.20 -10.67 -6.87
N ILE A 644 24.52 -10.01 -7.80
CA ILE A 644 23.07 -9.77 -7.78
C ILE A 644 22.42 -10.53 -8.93
N ARG A 645 21.35 -11.25 -8.60
CA ARG A 645 20.53 -12.02 -9.52
C ARG A 645 19.28 -11.23 -9.91
N PHE A 646 18.93 -11.29 -11.19
CA PHE A 646 17.74 -10.67 -11.78
C PHE A 646 16.90 -11.74 -12.47
N ILE A 647 15.60 -11.76 -12.19
CA ILE A 647 14.63 -12.65 -12.83
C ILE A 647 13.64 -11.81 -13.63
N THR A 648 13.46 -12.14 -14.90
CA THR A 648 12.65 -11.42 -15.88
C THR A 648 11.70 -12.36 -16.63
N SER A 649 10.69 -11.80 -17.30
CA SER A 649 9.69 -12.60 -18.04
C SER A 649 10.20 -13.19 -19.35
N GLU A 650 11.22 -12.59 -19.94
CA GLU A 650 11.81 -12.98 -21.23
C GLU A 650 13.19 -12.33 -21.39
N ALA A 651 13.94 -12.75 -22.41
CA ALA A 651 15.21 -12.13 -22.77
C ALA A 651 15.02 -10.63 -23.04
N THR A 652 15.82 -9.79 -22.37
CA THR A 652 15.59 -8.33 -22.35
C THR A 652 16.88 -7.55 -22.09
N SER A 653 16.81 -6.24 -22.30
CA SER A 653 17.85 -5.28 -21.93
C SER A 653 17.31 -4.31 -20.88
N PHE A 654 18.13 -3.99 -19.89
CA PHE A 654 17.74 -3.10 -18.80
C PHE A 654 18.92 -2.27 -18.28
N LEU A 655 18.62 -1.14 -17.65
CA LEU A 655 19.58 -0.31 -16.94
C LEU A 655 19.46 -0.56 -15.45
N VAL A 656 20.60 -0.79 -14.80
CA VAL A 656 20.71 -0.99 -13.36
C VAL A 656 21.36 0.24 -12.76
N ARG A 657 20.66 0.95 -11.88
CA ARG A 657 21.16 2.13 -11.18
C ARG A 657 21.52 1.77 -9.74
N LEU A 658 22.77 1.96 -9.34
CA LEU A 658 23.25 1.62 -8.01
C LEU A 658 24.28 2.61 -7.47
N HIS A 659 24.52 2.53 -6.17
CA HIS A 659 25.67 3.14 -5.51
C HIS A 659 26.21 2.20 -4.44
N CYS A 660 27.36 2.52 -3.86
CA CYS A 660 27.76 1.89 -2.60
C CYS A 660 27.89 2.91 -1.47
N LEU A 661 27.65 2.42 -0.26
CA LEU A 661 27.99 3.10 0.99
C LEU A 661 29.21 2.41 1.56
N CYS A 662 30.19 3.20 1.99
CA CYS A 662 31.46 2.72 2.53
C CYS A 662 31.78 3.46 3.82
N TYR A 663 32.54 2.82 4.70
CA TYR A 663 33.21 3.45 5.82
C TYR A 663 34.73 3.29 5.69
N GLU A 664 35.47 4.39 5.78
CA GLU A 664 36.94 4.40 5.81
C GLU A 664 37.42 5.15 7.05
N GLU A 665 38.45 4.62 7.72
CA GLU A 665 39.06 5.28 8.89
C GLU A 665 39.57 6.68 8.50
N GLY A 666 39.23 7.69 9.29
CA GLY A 666 39.56 9.10 9.05
C GLY A 666 38.66 9.83 8.05
N ARG A 667 37.95 9.12 7.17
CA ARG A 667 36.96 9.70 6.23
C ARG A 667 35.52 9.56 6.72
N GLY A 668 35.22 8.55 7.54
CA GLY A 668 33.88 8.23 8.00
C GLY A 668 33.03 7.57 6.93
N ARG A 669 31.69 7.66 7.07
CA ARG A 669 30.71 7.12 6.11
C ARG A 669 30.65 8.01 4.86
N PHE A 670 30.75 7.43 3.67
CA PHE A 670 30.62 8.15 2.39
C PHE A 670 29.88 7.32 1.33
N LYS A 671 29.36 8.01 0.32
CA LYS A 671 28.63 7.44 -0.82
C LYS A 671 29.50 7.50 -2.09
N VAL A 672 29.52 6.42 -2.87
CA VAL A 672 30.19 6.38 -4.17
C VAL A 672 29.14 6.20 -5.28
N CYS A 673 29.13 7.14 -6.22
CA CYS A 673 28.21 7.17 -7.37
C CYS A 673 28.95 7.24 -8.72
N ALA A 674 30.23 6.86 -8.76
CA ALA A 674 31.03 6.85 -9.98
C ALA A 674 31.08 5.43 -10.56
N PRO A 675 31.01 5.24 -11.89
CA PRO A 675 30.94 6.26 -12.93
C PRO A 675 29.57 6.96 -13.05
N ARG A 676 29.57 8.27 -13.28
CA ARG A 676 28.32 9.05 -13.46
C ARG A 676 27.63 8.71 -14.78
N CYS A 677 26.31 8.71 -14.76
CA CYS A 677 25.43 8.46 -15.88
C CYS A 677 24.36 9.54 -15.93
N VAL A 678 24.03 9.99 -17.14
CA VAL A 678 22.98 10.97 -17.37
C VAL A 678 22.04 10.56 -18.48
N CYS A 679 20.79 10.99 -18.33
CA CYS A 679 19.78 10.88 -19.36
C CYS A 679 19.66 12.22 -20.09
N MET A 680 19.79 12.17 -21.42
CA MET A 680 19.58 13.30 -22.31
C MET A 680 18.21 13.21 -22.96
N TYR A 681 17.47 14.32 -22.93
CA TYR A 681 16.16 14.48 -23.54
C TYR A 681 16.22 15.49 -24.68
N LEU A 682 15.31 15.33 -25.65
CA LEU A 682 15.13 16.26 -26.78
C LEU A 682 16.37 16.41 -27.67
N LEU A 683 17.28 15.42 -27.63
CA LEU A 683 18.45 15.42 -28.48
C LEU A 683 18.03 15.13 -29.93
N LYS A 684 18.30 16.09 -30.82
CA LYS A 684 18.04 15.93 -32.26
C LYS A 684 19.01 14.93 -32.88
N ALA A 685 18.68 14.41 -34.06
CA ALA A 685 19.52 13.45 -34.80
C ALA A 685 20.96 13.96 -35.06
N GLU A 686 21.13 15.27 -35.22
CA GLU A 686 22.46 15.91 -35.32
C GLU A 686 23.28 15.78 -34.04
N GLY A 687 22.65 16.01 -32.88
CA GLY A 687 23.30 15.86 -31.58
C GLY A 687 23.64 14.41 -31.23
N LEU A 688 22.85 13.44 -31.69
CA LEU A 688 23.15 12.01 -31.60
C LEU A 688 24.42 11.62 -32.38
N ARG A 689 24.62 12.23 -33.57
CA ARG A 689 25.86 12.03 -34.35
C ARG A 689 27.05 12.69 -33.69
N ASP A 690 26.90 13.91 -33.20
CA ASP A 690 27.97 14.63 -32.47
C ASP A 690 28.37 13.88 -31.19
N MET A 691 27.42 13.21 -30.54
CA MET A 691 27.65 12.46 -29.30
C MET A 691 28.60 11.27 -29.48
N GLN A 692 28.62 10.64 -30.66
CA GLN A 692 29.56 9.55 -30.95
C GLN A 692 31.03 10.00 -30.89
N TRP A 693 31.28 11.31 -30.92
CA TRP A 693 32.61 11.92 -30.85
C TRP A 693 32.95 12.48 -29.46
N CYS A 694 31.98 12.61 -28.57
CA CYS A 694 32.20 12.96 -27.17
C CYS A 694 32.55 11.67 -26.41
N GLY A 695 33.60 11.68 -25.59
CA GLY A 695 34.15 10.47 -24.94
C GLY A 695 33.26 9.73 -23.92
N GLY A 696 31.94 9.89 -23.97
CA GLY A 696 30.95 9.18 -23.15
C GLY A 696 30.46 7.88 -23.79
N ASN A 697 30.18 6.89 -22.96
CA ASN A 697 29.67 5.58 -23.38
C ASN A 697 28.13 5.60 -23.43
N VAL A 698 27.55 5.48 -24.62
CA VAL A 698 26.10 5.38 -24.79
C VAL A 698 25.62 4.01 -24.29
N LEU A 699 24.83 4.00 -23.22
CA LEU A 699 24.26 2.78 -22.64
C LEU A 699 22.98 2.36 -23.38
N ALA A 700 22.06 3.30 -23.62
CA ALA A 700 20.77 3.01 -24.23
C ALA A 700 20.17 4.22 -24.96
N GLU A 701 19.35 3.96 -25.95
CA GLU A 701 18.51 4.93 -26.66
C GLU A 701 17.09 4.37 -26.76
N VAL A 702 16.12 5.02 -26.11
CA VAL A 702 14.71 4.59 -26.12
C VAL A 702 13.80 5.82 -26.09
N GLY A 703 12.87 5.91 -27.04
CA GLY A 703 11.82 6.95 -27.04
C GLY A 703 12.36 8.39 -27.03
N GLY A 704 13.48 8.65 -27.74
CA GLY A 704 14.14 9.95 -27.78
C GLY A 704 14.91 10.33 -26.51
N LYS A 705 15.10 9.37 -25.59
CA LYS A 705 15.96 9.49 -24.40
C LYS A 705 17.25 8.72 -24.66
N VAL A 706 18.40 9.33 -24.34
CA VAL A 706 19.72 8.72 -24.49
C VAL A 706 20.42 8.69 -23.14
N TRP A 707 20.84 7.51 -22.70
CA TRP A 707 21.62 7.35 -21.47
C TRP A 707 23.09 7.26 -21.80
N VAL A 708 23.89 8.14 -21.21
CA VAL A 708 25.32 8.23 -21.44
C VAL A 708 26.05 8.14 -20.11
N ARG A 709 27.02 7.24 -20.02
CA ARG A 709 27.92 7.09 -18.89
C ARG A 709 29.24 7.79 -19.18
N GLU A 710 29.83 8.41 -18.16
CA GLU A 710 31.18 8.96 -18.27
C GLU A 710 32.18 7.90 -18.73
N GLY A 711 33.11 8.31 -19.61
CA GLY A 711 34.24 7.50 -20.04
C GLY A 711 35.46 7.68 -19.14
N GLU A 712 36.63 7.30 -19.66
CA GLU A 712 37.91 7.43 -18.94
C GLU A 712 38.54 8.83 -19.01
N SER A 713 38.06 9.71 -19.90
CA SER A 713 38.54 11.09 -20.09
C SER A 713 37.57 12.16 -19.54
N ASP A 714 37.97 13.44 -19.58
CA ASP A 714 37.20 14.66 -19.19
C ASP A 714 35.90 14.90 -20.01
N GLY A 715 35.23 13.83 -20.45
CA GLY A 715 34.05 13.88 -21.32
C GLY A 715 32.79 14.46 -20.66
N TRP A 716 32.84 14.79 -19.37
CA TRP A 716 31.71 15.40 -18.67
C TRP A 716 31.44 16.83 -19.15
N ASP A 717 32.48 17.65 -19.22
CA ASP A 717 32.38 19.03 -19.72
C ASP A 717 31.99 19.05 -21.21
N GLU A 718 32.46 18.08 -21.98
CA GLU A 718 32.10 17.91 -23.39
C GLU A 718 30.63 17.52 -23.56
N LEU A 719 30.10 16.60 -22.73
CA LEU A 719 28.69 16.22 -22.73
C LEU A 719 27.79 17.41 -22.37
N GLN A 720 28.21 18.22 -21.41
CA GLN A 720 27.46 19.42 -21.02
C GLN A 720 27.48 20.48 -22.14
N ALA A 721 28.62 20.68 -22.80
CA ALA A 721 28.74 21.56 -23.96
C ALA A 721 27.90 21.06 -25.16
N LEU A 722 27.87 19.75 -25.40
CA LEU A 722 27.04 19.14 -26.44
C LEU A 722 25.55 19.33 -26.15
N ALA A 723 25.13 19.09 -24.91
CA ALA A 723 23.76 19.31 -24.49
C ALA A 723 23.33 20.77 -24.71
N GLN A 724 24.18 21.74 -24.33
CA GLN A 724 23.93 23.16 -24.58
C GLN A 724 23.83 23.49 -26.07
N ARG A 725 24.76 22.99 -26.88
CA ARG A 725 24.79 23.21 -28.35
C ARG A 725 23.51 22.74 -29.03
N HIS A 726 22.99 21.59 -28.60
CA HIS A 726 21.79 20.97 -29.17
C HIS A 726 20.50 21.27 -28.41
N SER A 727 20.55 22.16 -27.41
CA SER A 727 19.40 22.47 -26.53
C SER A 727 18.76 21.23 -25.89
N ALA A 728 19.57 20.21 -25.61
CA ALA A 728 19.14 19.00 -24.93
C ALA A 728 19.12 19.20 -23.42
N GLN A 729 18.17 18.57 -22.73
CA GLN A 729 18.11 18.60 -21.27
C GLN A 729 18.89 17.42 -20.70
N LEU A 730 19.68 17.67 -19.65
CA LEU A 730 20.44 16.65 -18.92
C LEU A 730 19.76 16.37 -17.57
N LYS A 731 19.59 15.10 -17.24
CA LYS A 731 19.20 14.65 -15.90
C LYS A 731 20.21 13.66 -15.35
N ASP A 732 20.65 13.90 -14.12
CA ASP A 732 21.54 12.99 -13.41
C ASP A 732 20.82 11.68 -13.06
N GLU A 733 21.37 10.56 -13.55
CA GLU A 733 20.89 9.22 -13.29
C GLU A 733 21.82 8.43 -12.34
N GLY A 734 22.80 9.08 -11.70
CA GLY A 734 23.68 8.44 -10.73
C GLY A 734 24.70 7.52 -11.42
N CYS A 735 24.87 6.28 -10.95
CA CYS A 735 25.74 5.29 -11.59
C CYS A 735 24.91 4.17 -12.20
N CYS A 736 24.99 4.02 -13.52
CA CYS A 736 24.19 3.05 -14.28
C CYS A 736 25.06 2.07 -15.07
N PHE A 737 24.58 0.84 -15.16
CA PHE A 737 25.13 -0.21 -16.02
C PHE A 737 24.04 -0.79 -16.91
N LYS A 738 24.35 -1.04 -18.18
CA LYS A 738 23.43 -1.73 -19.08
C LYS A 738 23.65 -3.23 -18.93
N VAL A 739 22.57 -3.96 -18.69
CA VAL A 739 22.57 -5.41 -18.66
C VAL A 739 21.68 -5.92 -19.78
N LYS A 740 22.13 -6.95 -20.48
CA LYS A 740 21.34 -7.67 -21.48
C LYS A 740 21.36 -9.15 -21.13
N THR A 741 20.18 -9.71 -20.91
CA THR A 741 19.99 -11.14 -20.59
C THR A 741 19.49 -11.90 -21.81
N SER A 742 20.03 -13.09 -22.03
CA SER A 742 19.55 -14.03 -23.07
C SER A 742 18.48 -15.00 -22.55
N GLY A 743 18.23 -15.02 -21.23
CA GLY A 743 17.28 -15.93 -20.59
C GLY A 743 16.39 -15.22 -19.56
N LEU A 744 15.63 -16.03 -18.81
CA LEU A 744 14.72 -15.55 -17.75
C LEU A 744 15.47 -15.13 -16.50
N GLU A 745 16.65 -15.67 -16.26
CA GLU A 745 17.48 -15.41 -15.08
C GLU A 745 18.88 -14.99 -15.55
N CYS A 746 19.45 -14.00 -14.89
CA CYS A 746 20.85 -13.64 -15.06
C CYS A 746 21.48 -13.17 -13.74
N GLU A 747 22.80 -13.24 -13.66
CA GLU A 747 23.56 -12.80 -12.50
C GLU A 747 24.65 -11.82 -12.94
N VAL A 748 24.72 -10.68 -12.25
CA VAL A 748 25.69 -9.61 -12.51
C VAL A 748 26.56 -9.44 -11.28
N LYS A 749 27.87 -9.38 -11.50
CA LYS A 749 28.84 -9.08 -10.46
C LYS A 749 29.11 -7.59 -10.44
N PHE A 750 28.79 -6.93 -9.33
CA PHE A 750 29.14 -5.54 -9.07
C PHE A 750 30.41 -5.45 -8.23
N ILE A 751 31.28 -4.50 -8.57
CA ILE A 751 32.60 -4.36 -7.96
C ILE A 751 32.84 -2.90 -7.60
N TYR A 752 33.21 -2.64 -6.36
CA TYR A 752 33.77 -1.36 -5.92
C TYR A 752 35.29 -1.51 -5.84
N ARG A 753 36.03 -0.69 -6.59
CA ARG A 753 37.50 -0.72 -6.59
C ARG A 753 38.05 0.67 -6.88
N SER A 754 39.00 1.12 -6.05
CA SER A 754 39.71 2.39 -6.25
C SER A 754 38.78 3.61 -6.42
N GLY A 755 37.71 3.68 -5.63
CA GLY A 755 36.78 4.82 -5.67
C GLY A 755 35.76 4.79 -6.81
N ARG A 756 35.70 3.70 -7.61
CA ARG A 756 34.77 3.53 -8.73
C ARG A 756 34.02 2.22 -8.67
N LEU A 757 32.81 2.23 -9.22
CA LEU A 757 31.94 1.08 -9.39
C LEU A 757 32.12 0.47 -10.78
N TRP A 758 32.03 -0.85 -10.85
CA TRP A 758 32.11 -1.63 -12.07
C TRP A 758 31.02 -2.69 -12.04
N ALA A 759 30.65 -3.18 -13.22
CA ALA A 759 29.77 -4.32 -13.37
C ALA A 759 30.36 -5.29 -14.39
N MET A 760 30.31 -6.57 -14.09
CA MET A 760 30.83 -7.65 -14.92
C MET A 760 29.77 -8.73 -15.10
N PRO A 761 29.70 -9.38 -16.27
CA PRO A 761 28.82 -10.53 -16.45
C PRO A 761 29.26 -11.68 -15.53
N HIS A 762 28.31 -12.28 -14.80
CA HIS A 762 28.58 -13.48 -14.00
C HIS A 762 27.92 -14.71 -14.63
N ARG A 763 26.63 -14.62 -14.96
CA ARG A 763 25.88 -15.70 -15.58
C ARG A 763 24.79 -15.17 -16.52
N ASP A 764 24.66 -15.79 -17.70
CA ASP A 764 23.56 -15.60 -18.67
C ASP A 764 23.27 -14.13 -19.05
N CYS A 765 24.29 -13.26 -19.01
CA CYS A 765 24.17 -11.85 -19.38
C CYS A 765 25.42 -11.25 -20.05
N GLU A 766 25.19 -10.13 -20.74
CA GLU A 766 26.20 -9.16 -21.19
C GLU A 766 26.05 -7.88 -20.36
N VAL A 767 27.16 -7.21 -20.03
CA VAL A 767 27.16 -5.98 -19.25
C VAL A 767 28.00 -4.93 -19.96
N ASN A 768 27.44 -3.72 -20.13
CA ASN A 768 28.12 -2.54 -20.68
C ASN A 768 28.12 -1.38 -19.71
#